data_AF-A0A9W3D8R7-F1
#
_entry.id   AF-A0A9W3D8R7-F1
#
_cell.length_a   1.000
_cell.length_b   1.000
_cell.length_c   1.000
_cell.angle_alpha   90.00
_cell.angle_beta   90.00
_cell.angle_gamma   90.00
#
_symmetry.space_group_name_H-M   'P 1'
#
loop_
_entity.id
_entity.type
_entity.pdbx_description
1 polymer ?
#
loop_
_entity_poly.entity_id
_entity_poly.type
_entity_poly.pdbx_seq_one_letter_code
_entity_poly.pdbx_strand_id
1 'polypeptide(L)'
;MGAKSTADYRPIALCNVYYKTISKLLSRRLQPMLQSLISEMQSAFVPKRAISDNVLITHEVLHYLKNSKAKKHFSMAVKTDMSKAYDRLEWVFIEMVLTTMGFHPTFTGLIMQCITTINYTFIINGATRGYVKPGRGIRQGDPLSPYLFILCSEVLTGMCMRAQASGLMSGVSIATHNPSLNHLLFADVTMFFCKPNKKNAEALKSLLSDYEAVSGQLINKQKSSIFYSKGTPQERRSAMKTTLGIDKEGGVGKYLGLPEHFGRRKKDLFASVVGRIQQKAASWSSKFLSNAGKMIMVKSVLAPISSHTMSCFKLPQSICANIQSTLTRFWWDAEPAKIGWRILKNSSCLLARCLLGKYCHNTPFLECKASYSSSHGWRGVLIGKDLLSKQLGWMVGTGEDINVWQDPWLSHSKQLRPVGPVPEHLQDLKVSNLLHQDELVWLKNDTGEYSTRSGYLTLIEEKTDLNPQDQTASIEWLPSVWKIKTAEKIKVFIWKSLQNALPVGEQFAIRNIPVSPLCARCNDVESVNHLLFTCPYAAEVWSLAPLASNFNPLVSLNFQEGWERTRKIHSLPPMGIEAGTLAASIIWSLWRSRNQLIFEKRSFSPAETIQKAITDAREWISAQPPPIQKQPIPLIRLEPSPRNPDMCSIFTDAAWNASSGIAGLGWIIDDMVSSSQHSVLETSVSSPLMAETLAVRSAMIFVLSRVLDSIALFSDSQTLINTIARKKMNLETFGVLNDIYSLSTAFKAISFSFVPRLENVNADLAAKQVLWTFGPF
;
A
#
# COMPACT_ATOMS: atom_id res chain seq x y z
N MET A 1 4.81 -17.25 12.43
CA MET A 1 4.40 -18.18 13.51
C MET A 1 3.30 -17.49 14.30
N GLY A 2 2.08 -18.02 14.25
CA GLY A 2 0.96 -17.52 15.06
C GLY A 2 0.98 -18.12 16.47
N ALA A 3 0.19 -17.53 17.37
CA ALA A 3 -0.10 -18.08 18.70
C ALA A 3 -0.66 -19.51 18.56
N LYS A 4 -0.15 -20.46 19.34
CA LYS A 4 -0.57 -21.88 19.29
C LYS A 4 -1.55 -22.22 20.40
N SER A 5 -1.56 -21.45 21.48
CA SER A 5 -2.46 -21.62 22.62
C SER A 5 -3.07 -20.28 23.05
N THR A 6 -4.17 -20.33 23.81
CA THR A 6 -4.76 -19.13 24.43
C THR A 6 -3.81 -18.43 25.39
N ALA A 7 -2.86 -19.16 26.00
CA ALA A 7 -1.84 -18.61 26.88
C ALA A 7 -0.79 -17.74 26.14
N ASP A 8 -0.69 -17.86 24.81
CA ASP A 8 0.19 -17.03 23.98
C ASP A 8 -0.43 -15.67 23.64
N TYR A 9 -1.73 -15.49 23.89
CA TYR A 9 -2.41 -14.22 23.69
C TYR A 9 -2.21 -13.29 24.88
N ARG A 10 -1.94 -12.03 24.57
CA ARG A 10 -1.80 -10.97 25.56
C ARG A 10 -3.11 -10.16 25.62
N PRO A 11 -3.89 -10.23 26.71
CA PRO A 11 -5.11 -9.44 26.82
C PRO A 11 -4.75 -7.95 26.90
N ILE A 12 -5.51 -7.09 26.21
CA ILE A 12 -5.37 -5.63 26.27
C ILE A 12 -6.71 -5.06 26.74
N ALA A 13 -6.66 -4.27 27.82
CA ALA A 13 -7.86 -3.64 28.36
C ALA A 13 -8.20 -2.38 27.54
N LEU A 14 -9.29 -2.44 26.78
CA LEU A 14 -9.83 -1.29 26.06
C LEU A 14 -10.60 -0.39 27.04
N CYS A 15 -9.91 0.60 27.59
CA CYS A 15 -10.51 1.55 28.54
C CYS A 15 -11.24 2.68 27.80
N ASN A 16 -12.35 3.16 28.38
CA ASN A 16 -13.06 4.33 27.88
C ASN A 16 -12.19 5.60 27.94
N VAL A 17 -12.52 6.62 27.13
CA VAL A 17 -11.70 7.83 27.00
C VAL A 17 -11.71 8.66 28.29
N TYR A 18 -12.86 8.80 28.96
CA TYR A 18 -12.98 9.56 30.21
C TYR A 18 -12.05 9.02 31.30
N TYR A 19 -12.04 7.70 31.49
CA TYR A 19 -11.15 7.00 32.39
C TYR A 19 -9.68 7.20 32.00
N LYS A 20 -9.35 7.09 30.70
CA LYS A 20 -7.97 7.32 30.25
C LYS A 20 -7.49 8.73 30.60
N THR A 21 -8.37 9.73 30.53
CA THR A 21 -8.06 11.10 30.98
C THR A 21 -7.76 11.12 32.48
N ILE A 22 -8.61 10.53 33.32
CA ILE A 22 -8.42 10.46 34.78
C ILE A 22 -7.11 9.73 35.13
N SER A 23 -6.92 8.52 34.59
CA SER A 23 -5.69 7.74 34.75
C SER A 23 -4.46 8.51 34.30
N LYS A 24 -4.55 9.24 33.19
CA LYS A 24 -3.45 10.08 32.71
C LYS A 24 -3.15 11.23 33.69
N LEU A 25 -4.17 11.89 34.24
CA LEU A 25 -3.98 12.93 35.26
C LEU A 25 -3.28 12.38 36.51
N LEU A 26 -3.71 11.22 37.02
CA LEU A 26 -3.08 10.56 38.16
C LEU A 26 -1.62 10.18 37.85
N SER A 27 -1.37 9.58 36.68
CA SER A 27 0.00 9.21 36.26
C SER A 27 0.92 10.43 36.13
N ARG A 28 0.42 11.57 35.62
CA ARG A 28 1.21 12.82 35.52
C ARG A 28 1.57 13.41 36.88
N ARG A 29 0.72 13.21 37.89
CA ARG A 29 1.04 13.61 39.28
C ARG A 29 2.06 12.69 39.94
N LEU A 30 2.08 11.40 39.59
CA LEU A 30 3.09 10.45 40.10
C LEU A 30 4.47 10.67 39.48
N GLN A 31 4.55 10.96 38.19
CA GLN A 31 5.80 11.00 37.42
C GLN A 31 6.95 11.79 38.06
N PRO A 32 6.76 13.01 38.60
CA PRO A 32 7.84 13.79 39.20
C PRO A 32 8.48 13.12 40.43
N MET A 33 7.72 12.30 41.15
CA MET A 33 8.17 11.65 42.39
C MET A 33 8.84 10.30 42.16
N LEU A 34 8.72 9.71 40.96
CA LEU A 34 9.20 8.35 40.71
C LEU A 34 10.72 8.21 40.87
N GLN A 35 11.49 9.26 40.56
CA GLN A 35 12.95 9.19 40.68
C GLN A 35 13.42 9.06 42.12
N SER A 36 12.70 9.65 43.08
CA SER A 36 13.02 9.57 44.51
C SER A 36 12.41 8.34 45.19
N LEU A 37 11.29 7.83 44.67
CA LEU A 37 10.58 6.69 45.28
C LEU A 37 11.11 5.33 44.80
N ILE A 38 11.60 5.24 43.56
CA ILE A 38 11.99 3.98 42.93
C ILE A 38 13.52 3.84 42.94
N SER A 39 14.02 2.73 43.48
CA SER A 39 15.44 2.41 43.55
C SER A 39 16.11 2.43 42.17
N GLU A 40 17.39 2.78 42.14
CA GLU A 40 18.24 2.77 40.93
C GLU A 40 18.32 1.39 40.25
N MET A 41 18.01 0.32 40.99
CA MET A 41 17.99 -1.05 40.46
C MET A 41 16.82 -1.32 39.50
N GLN A 42 15.80 -0.45 39.43
CA GLN A 42 14.67 -0.54 38.50
C GLN A 42 14.81 0.50 37.38
N SER A 43 15.05 0.04 36.16
CA SER A 43 15.25 0.94 35.01
C SER A 43 14.01 1.15 34.16
N ALA A 44 12.96 0.34 34.32
CA ALA A 44 11.76 0.46 33.48
C ALA A 44 10.79 1.55 33.98
N PHE A 45 10.15 2.25 33.04
CA PHE A 45 9.08 3.23 33.26
C PHE A 45 9.41 4.44 34.14
N VAL A 46 10.66 4.59 34.60
CA VAL A 46 11.13 5.78 35.31
C VAL A 46 11.73 6.78 34.31
N PRO A 47 11.32 8.06 34.33
CA PRO A 47 11.89 9.08 33.46
C PRO A 47 13.42 9.17 33.60
N LYS A 48 14.11 9.38 32.47
CA LYS A 48 15.58 9.47 32.34
C LYS A 48 16.37 8.18 32.59
N ARG A 49 15.72 7.04 32.85
CA ARG A 49 16.40 5.73 32.90
C ARG A 49 16.28 5.02 31.56
N ALA A 50 17.37 4.44 31.06
CA ALA A 50 17.40 3.81 29.76
C ALA A 50 17.45 2.28 29.85
N ILE A 51 16.81 1.61 28.88
CA ILE A 51 16.88 0.15 28.75
C ILE A 51 18.31 -0.35 28.53
N SER A 52 19.17 0.48 27.93
CA SER A 52 20.58 0.19 27.68
C SER A 52 21.36 -0.04 28.97
N ASP A 53 21.01 0.65 30.05
CA ASP A 53 21.76 0.62 31.31
C ASP A 53 21.68 -0.79 31.91
N ASN A 54 20.46 -1.33 32.03
CA ASN A 54 20.25 -2.71 32.48
C ASN A 54 20.89 -3.75 31.56
N VAL A 55 20.85 -3.54 30.25
CA VAL A 55 21.49 -4.44 29.28
C VAL A 55 23.00 -4.47 29.54
N LEU A 56 23.65 -3.31 29.58
CA LEU A 56 25.11 -3.20 29.73
C LEU A 56 25.59 -3.76 31.07
N ILE A 57 24.92 -3.42 32.18
CA ILE A 57 25.29 -3.94 33.51
C ILE A 57 25.14 -5.47 33.53
N THR A 58 24.00 -6.00 33.05
CA THR A 58 23.79 -7.46 33.00
C THR A 58 24.85 -8.14 32.14
N HIS A 59 25.18 -7.57 30.98
CA HIS A 59 26.22 -8.11 30.11
C HIS A 59 27.60 -8.13 30.76
N GLU A 60 27.97 -7.08 31.50
CA GLU A 60 29.26 -7.02 32.19
C GLU A 60 29.32 -8.05 33.32
N VAL A 61 28.25 -8.23 34.09
CA VAL A 61 28.17 -9.29 35.11
C VAL A 61 28.28 -10.67 34.47
N LEU A 62 27.53 -10.96 33.40
CA LEU A 62 27.58 -12.25 32.72
C LEU A 62 28.96 -12.51 32.08
N HIS A 63 29.60 -11.48 31.55
CA HIS A 63 30.96 -11.54 31.05
C HIS A 63 31.97 -11.88 32.16
N TYR A 64 31.85 -11.22 33.32
CA TYR A 64 32.61 -11.53 34.52
C TYR A 64 32.43 -12.99 34.97
N LEU A 65 31.18 -13.50 35.03
CA LEU A 65 30.93 -14.90 35.41
C LEU A 65 31.66 -15.89 34.49
N LYS A 66 31.67 -15.63 33.19
CA LYS A 66 32.32 -16.52 32.21
C LYS A 66 33.85 -16.47 32.28
N ASN A 67 34.42 -15.29 32.49
CA ASN A 67 35.87 -15.11 32.51
C ASN A 67 36.48 -15.28 33.91
N SER A 68 35.65 -15.40 34.94
CA SER A 68 36.09 -15.61 36.31
C SER A 68 37.01 -16.84 36.41
N LYS A 69 38.23 -16.59 36.90
CA LYS A 69 39.21 -17.61 37.27
C LYS A 69 39.05 -18.09 38.71
N ALA A 70 37.95 -17.71 39.38
CA ALA A 70 37.71 -18.07 40.76
C ALA A 70 37.67 -19.59 40.91
N LYS A 71 38.53 -20.12 41.79
CA LYS A 71 38.57 -21.55 42.16
C LYS A 71 37.78 -21.86 43.44
N LYS A 72 37.49 -20.84 44.26
CA LYS A 72 36.79 -20.97 45.55
C LYS A 72 35.46 -20.20 45.60
N HIS A 73 35.47 -18.92 45.24
CA HIS A 73 34.28 -18.06 45.30
C HIS A 73 33.61 -17.90 43.95
N PHE A 74 32.69 -18.81 43.63
CA PHE A 74 31.88 -18.74 42.41
C PHE A 74 30.70 -17.78 42.59
N SER A 75 30.13 -17.32 41.48
CA SER A 75 28.94 -16.48 41.44
C SER A 75 27.92 -17.05 40.44
N MET A 76 26.67 -16.67 40.59
CA MET A 76 25.57 -17.02 39.67
C MET A 76 24.66 -15.82 39.42
N ALA A 77 24.02 -15.81 38.26
CA ALA A 77 22.93 -14.90 37.94
C ALA A 77 21.66 -15.70 37.68
N VAL A 78 20.55 -15.34 38.31
CA VAL A 78 19.24 -15.99 38.16
C VAL A 78 18.31 -15.02 37.45
N LYS A 79 17.93 -15.36 36.22
CA LYS A 79 16.92 -14.65 35.46
C LYS A 79 15.55 -15.18 35.83
N THR A 80 14.66 -14.29 36.25
CA THR A 80 13.27 -14.60 36.54
C THR A 80 12.33 -13.75 35.67
N ASP A 81 11.17 -14.32 35.38
CA ASP A 81 10.11 -13.70 34.55
C ASP A 81 8.79 -13.87 35.31
N MET A 82 8.04 -12.79 35.52
CA MET A 82 6.76 -12.86 36.24
C MET A 82 5.64 -13.37 35.32
N SER A 83 4.91 -14.38 35.77
CA SER A 83 3.79 -14.97 35.06
C SER A 83 2.57 -14.05 35.11
N LYS A 84 2.15 -13.52 33.95
CA LYS A 84 0.99 -12.61 33.83
C LYS A 84 1.09 -11.42 34.80
N ALA A 85 2.21 -10.70 34.72
CA ALA A 85 2.63 -9.69 35.69
C ALA A 85 1.53 -8.69 36.10
N TYR A 86 0.73 -8.19 35.15
CA TYR A 86 -0.34 -7.24 35.47
C TYR A 86 -1.60 -7.91 36.02
N ASP A 87 -1.93 -9.13 35.59
CA ASP A 87 -3.19 -9.80 35.94
C ASP A 87 -3.18 -10.41 37.36
N ARG A 88 -2.02 -10.47 38.00
CA ARG A 88 -1.80 -11.19 39.26
C ARG A 88 -1.68 -10.33 40.52
N LEU A 89 -1.43 -9.03 40.38
CA LEU A 89 -1.25 -8.16 41.56
C LEU A 89 -2.52 -8.09 42.41
N GLU A 90 -2.41 -8.42 43.69
CA GLU A 90 -3.53 -8.28 44.63
C GLU A 90 -3.79 -6.79 44.94
N TRP A 91 -5.07 -6.40 44.96
CA TRP A 91 -5.45 -5.00 45.20
C TRP A 91 -5.13 -4.53 46.61
N VAL A 92 -5.33 -5.40 47.61
CA VAL A 92 -4.96 -5.13 49.01
C VAL A 92 -3.47 -4.83 49.14
N PHE A 93 -2.63 -5.54 48.38
CA PHE A 93 -1.19 -5.27 48.35
C PHE A 93 -0.87 -3.90 47.76
N ILE A 94 -1.52 -3.51 46.65
CA ILE A 94 -1.33 -2.18 46.04
C ILE A 94 -1.67 -1.07 47.05
N GLU A 95 -2.81 -1.19 47.73
CA GLU A 95 -3.24 -0.23 48.75
C GLU A 95 -2.25 -0.13 49.90
N MET A 96 -1.78 -1.28 50.40
CA MET A 96 -0.78 -1.36 51.45
C MET A 96 0.53 -0.69 51.04
N VAL A 97 1.00 -0.92 49.82
CA VAL A 97 2.21 -0.28 49.28
C VAL A 97 2.05 1.23 49.22
N LEU A 98 0.94 1.73 48.66
CA LEU A 98 0.69 3.17 48.55
C LEU A 98 0.63 3.84 49.94
N THR A 99 -0.06 3.20 50.89
CA THR A 99 -0.18 3.71 52.25
C THR A 99 1.16 3.71 52.97
N THR A 100 1.94 2.64 52.84
CA THR A 100 3.28 2.50 53.46
C THR A 100 4.29 3.49 52.87
N MET A 101 4.18 3.81 51.58
CA MET A 101 4.99 4.83 50.91
C MET A 101 4.56 6.27 51.27
N GLY A 102 3.51 6.45 52.08
CA GLY A 102 3.07 7.75 52.57
C GLY A 102 2.19 8.54 51.59
N PHE A 103 1.56 7.89 50.61
CA PHE A 103 0.61 8.58 49.73
C PHE A 103 -0.64 9.02 50.50
N HIS A 104 -1.12 10.23 50.21
CA HIS A 104 -2.29 10.79 50.87
C HIS A 104 -3.54 9.90 50.65
N PRO A 105 -4.37 9.65 51.68
CA PRO A 105 -5.53 8.75 51.58
C PRO A 105 -6.48 9.06 50.43
N THR A 106 -6.72 10.35 50.13
CA THR A 106 -7.52 10.76 48.96
C THR A 106 -6.92 10.27 47.64
N PHE A 107 -5.60 10.37 47.49
CA PHE A 107 -4.93 9.96 46.27
C PHE A 107 -4.92 8.43 46.13
N THR A 108 -4.66 7.73 47.23
CA THR A 108 -4.78 6.26 47.30
C THR A 108 -6.21 5.83 46.96
N GLY A 109 -7.23 6.47 47.53
CA GLY A 109 -8.63 6.19 47.25
C GLY A 109 -9.00 6.37 45.77
N LEU A 110 -8.50 7.42 45.11
CA LEU A 110 -8.69 7.62 43.66
C LEU A 110 -8.04 6.51 42.83
N ILE A 111 -6.83 6.08 43.19
CA ILE A 111 -6.17 4.94 42.53
C ILE A 111 -6.95 3.65 42.76
N MET A 112 -7.38 3.39 43.99
CA MET A 112 -8.13 2.19 44.35
C MET A 112 -9.48 2.14 43.63
N GLN A 113 -10.19 3.27 43.53
CA GLN A 113 -11.40 3.37 42.69
C GLN A 113 -11.08 3.03 41.24
N CYS A 114 -9.98 3.53 40.69
CA CYS A 114 -9.60 3.23 39.32
C CYS A 114 -9.47 1.72 39.08
N ILE A 115 -8.84 0.96 39.98
CA ILE A 115 -8.54 -0.47 39.77
C ILE A 115 -9.62 -1.44 40.27
N THR A 116 -10.39 -1.09 41.30
CA THR A 116 -11.35 -2.02 41.96
C THR A 116 -12.76 -1.98 41.37
N THR A 117 -13.19 -0.87 40.77
CA THR A 117 -14.58 -0.69 40.29
C THR A 117 -14.79 -1.20 38.86
N ILE A 118 -13.83 -1.95 38.32
CA ILE A 118 -13.82 -2.35 36.92
C ILE A 118 -14.65 -3.61 36.69
N ASN A 119 -15.23 -3.72 35.50
CA ASN A 119 -15.85 -4.94 34.99
C ASN A 119 -15.33 -5.20 33.57
N TYR A 120 -15.01 -6.44 33.26
CA TYR A 120 -14.55 -6.85 31.95
C TYR A 120 -15.64 -7.59 31.18
N THR A 121 -15.72 -7.28 29.89
CA THR A 121 -16.49 -8.02 28.89
C THR A 121 -15.55 -8.39 27.74
N PHE A 122 -15.66 -9.60 27.20
CA PHE A 122 -14.77 -10.03 26.12
C PHE A 122 -15.45 -9.79 24.78
N ILE A 123 -14.72 -9.23 23.81
CA ILE A 123 -15.20 -9.21 22.43
C ILE A 123 -14.72 -10.51 21.80
N ILE A 124 -15.61 -11.49 21.77
CA ILE A 124 -15.37 -12.73 21.05
C ILE A 124 -16.14 -12.56 19.76
N ASN A 125 -15.45 -12.72 18.63
CA ASN A 125 -16.18 -12.92 17.39
C ASN A 125 -17.01 -11.68 16.96
N GLY A 126 -16.60 -10.48 17.38
CA GLY A 126 -17.28 -9.22 17.08
C GLY A 126 -18.46 -8.89 18.02
N ALA A 127 -18.84 -9.82 18.89
CA ALA A 127 -19.89 -9.61 19.90
C ALA A 127 -19.31 -9.54 21.31
N THR A 128 -19.86 -8.68 22.16
CA THR A 128 -19.55 -8.67 23.59
C THR A 128 -20.14 -9.90 24.25
N ARG A 129 -19.29 -10.76 24.81
CA ARG A 129 -19.67 -11.97 25.54
C ARG A 129 -18.96 -12.03 26.87
N GLY A 130 -19.64 -12.61 27.84
CA GLY A 130 -19.15 -12.77 29.21
C GLY A 130 -19.14 -11.47 30.00
N TYR A 131 -19.20 -11.63 31.32
CA TYR A 131 -19.08 -10.57 32.29
C TYR A 131 -18.20 -11.09 33.41
N VAL A 132 -17.07 -10.43 33.66
CA VAL A 132 -16.14 -10.82 34.71
C VAL A 132 -15.84 -9.61 35.55
N LYS A 133 -16.21 -9.69 36.83
CA LYS A 133 -15.72 -8.77 37.86
C LYS A 133 -14.39 -9.34 38.37
N PRO A 134 -13.25 -8.70 38.08
CA PRO A 134 -11.97 -9.16 38.59
C PRO A 134 -11.92 -8.96 40.11
N GLY A 135 -11.15 -9.82 40.80
CA GLY A 135 -10.79 -9.61 42.21
C GLY A 135 -9.36 -9.09 42.40
N ARG A 136 -8.58 -9.03 41.32
CA ARG A 136 -7.17 -8.64 41.33
C ARG A 136 -6.70 -8.17 39.96
N GLY A 137 -5.48 -7.65 39.92
CA GLY A 137 -4.75 -7.25 38.72
C GLY A 137 -4.97 -5.80 38.33
N ILE A 138 -4.10 -5.32 37.45
CA ILE A 138 -4.12 -3.95 36.90
C ILE A 138 -4.26 -4.01 35.38
N ARG A 139 -4.80 -2.96 34.79
CA ARG A 139 -5.17 -2.97 33.36
C ARG A 139 -3.96 -2.86 32.44
N GLN A 140 -3.89 -3.74 31.45
CA GLN A 140 -2.86 -3.65 30.42
C GLN A 140 -3.25 -2.67 29.31
N GLY A 141 -2.43 -1.63 29.10
CA GLY A 141 -2.72 -0.52 28.17
C GLY A 141 -3.28 0.75 28.85
N ASP A 142 -3.38 0.72 30.18
CA ASP A 142 -3.77 1.84 31.02
C ASP A 142 -2.55 2.71 31.39
N PRO A 143 -2.60 4.06 31.25
CA PRO A 143 -1.48 4.94 31.58
C PRO A 143 -0.96 4.83 33.02
N LEU A 144 -1.81 4.49 33.99
CA LEU A 144 -1.47 4.40 35.41
C LEU A 144 -0.78 3.08 35.78
N SER A 145 -1.18 1.97 35.15
CA SER A 145 -0.75 0.61 35.53
C SER A 145 0.77 0.41 35.55
N PRO A 146 1.58 0.89 34.59
CA PRO A 146 3.03 0.69 34.64
C PRO A 146 3.68 1.27 35.90
N TYR A 147 3.15 2.39 36.40
CA TYR A 147 3.65 3.06 37.60
C TYR A 147 3.27 2.31 38.88
N LEU A 148 2.03 1.83 38.97
CA LEU A 148 1.61 0.98 40.08
C LEU A 148 2.43 -0.31 40.14
N PHE A 149 2.73 -0.89 38.98
CA PHE A 149 3.54 -2.10 38.90
C PHE A 149 4.95 -1.90 39.47
N ILE A 150 5.64 -0.81 39.10
CA ILE A 150 7.00 -0.56 39.60
C ILE A 150 7.00 -0.16 41.09
N LEU A 151 5.97 0.55 41.57
CA LEU A 151 5.82 0.84 43.01
C LEU A 151 5.66 -0.45 43.82
N CYS A 152 4.85 -1.39 43.33
CA CYS A 152 4.72 -2.71 43.95
C CYS A 152 6.03 -3.50 43.89
N SER A 153 6.73 -3.45 42.75
CA SER A 153 8.03 -4.13 42.57
C SER A 153 9.13 -3.55 43.46
N GLU A 154 9.00 -2.31 43.92
CA GLU A 154 9.95 -1.69 44.86
C GLU A 154 10.00 -2.45 46.19
N VAL A 155 8.90 -3.10 46.61
CA VAL A 155 8.89 -3.95 47.81
C VAL A 155 9.88 -5.11 47.66
N LEU A 156 9.92 -5.75 46.48
CA LEU A 156 10.89 -6.81 46.19
C LEU A 156 12.32 -6.29 46.26
N THR A 157 12.58 -5.11 45.70
CA THR A 157 13.88 -4.43 45.80
C THR A 157 14.25 -4.16 47.26
N GLY A 158 13.34 -3.65 48.07
CA GLY A 158 13.55 -3.42 49.50
C GLY A 158 13.87 -4.70 50.27
N MET A 159 13.16 -5.80 49.98
CA MET A 159 13.46 -7.13 50.55
C MET A 159 14.87 -7.60 50.19
N CYS A 160 15.26 -7.44 48.92
CA CYS A 160 16.61 -7.80 48.45
C CYS A 160 17.69 -6.94 49.12
N MET A 161 17.50 -5.63 49.22
CA MET A 161 18.44 -4.72 49.89
C MET A 161 18.60 -5.07 51.37
N ARG A 162 17.49 -5.36 52.06
CA ARG A 162 17.52 -5.81 53.46
C ARG A 162 18.26 -7.13 53.63
N ALA A 163 18.01 -8.09 52.74
CA ALA A 163 18.70 -9.39 52.75
C ALA A 163 20.22 -9.25 52.49
N GLN A 164 20.63 -8.25 51.71
CA GLN A 164 22.04 -7.93 51.51
C GLN A 164 22.66 -7.25 52.73
N ALA A 165 21.98 -6.27 53.32
CA ALA A 165 22.46 -5.56 54.51
C ALA A 165 22.60 -6.49 55.73
N SER A 166 21.71 -7.47 55.89
CA SER A 166 21.77 -8.48 56.96
C SER A 166 22.77 -9.62 56.70
N GLY A 167 23.41 -9.66 55.53
CA GLY A 167 24.32 -10.75 55.15
C GLY A 167 23.61 -12.09 54.87
N LEU A 168 22.28 -12.08 54.73
CA LEU A 168 21.48 -13.24 54.37
C LEU A 168 21.75 -13.66 52.92
N MET A 169 21.79 -12.68 52.00
CA MET A 169 22.09 -12.87 50.58
C MET A 169 23.25 -11.97 50.15
N SER A 170 24.33 -12.56 49.67
CA SER A 170 25.49 -11.81 49.19
C SER A 170 25.33 -11.47 47.71
N GLY A 171 25.46 -10.19 47.37
CA GLY A 171 25.60 -9.75 45.97
C GLY A 171 26.93 -10.12 45.33
N VAL A 172 27.07 -9.75 44.06
CA VAL A 172 28.26 -9.94 43.23
C VAL A 172 28.87 -8.57 42.94
N SER A 173 30.17 -8.43 43.24
CA SER A 173 30.96 -7.26 42.82
C SER A 173 31.90 -7.66 41.68
N ILE A 174 31.89 -6.86 40.62
CA ILE A 174 32.61 -7.15 39.38
C ILE A 174 34.07 -6.66 39.43
N ALA A 175 34.35 -5.62 40.23
CA ALA A 175 35.67 -5.01 40.37
C ALA A 175 35.88 -4.47 41.80
N THR A 176 37.14 -4.23 42.16
CA THR A 176 37.50 -3.60 43.44
C THR A 176 36.86 -2.21 43.52
N HIS A 177 36.22 -1.88 44.65
CA HIS A 177 35.46 -0.63 44.88
C HIS A 177 34.16 -0.45 44.07
N ASN A 178 33.66 -1.47 43.37
CA ASN A 178 32.32 -1.43 42.77
C ASN A 178 31.20 -1.81 43.77
N PRO A 179 29.98 -1.26 43.59
CA PRO A 179 28.83 -1.66 44.38
C PRO A 179 28.57 -3.16 44.20
N SER A 180 28.22 -3.82 45.31
CA SER A 180 27.80 -5.21 45.29
C SER A 180 26.36 -5.28 44.77
N LEU A 181 26.19 -5.81 43.57
CA LEU A 181 24.90 -5.97 42.91
C LEU A 181 24.27 -7.29 43.34
N ASN A 182 23.06 -7.26 43.90
CA ASN A 182 22.28 -8.48 44.16
C ASN A 182 21.05 -8.61 43.27
N HIS A 183 20.54 -7.52 42.69
CA HIS A 183 19.40 -7.57 41.78
C HIS A 183 19.39 -6.40 40.77
N LEU A 184 18.71 -6.61 39.65
CA LEU A 184 18.36 -5.61 38.64
C LEU A 184 16.98 -5.93 38.06
N LEU A 185 16.10 -4.94 37.99
CA LEU A 185 14.74 -5.08 37.47
C LEU A 185 14.57 -4.27 36.19
N PHE A 186 13.90 -4.87 35.22
CA PHE A 186 13.29 -4.17 34.10
C PHE A 186 11.83 -4.61 33.98
N ALA A 187 10.94 -3.82 34.59
CA ALA A 187 9.54 -4.18 34.73
C ALA A 187 9.39 -5.58 35.37
N ASP A 188 8.81 -6.53 34.65
CA ASP A 188 8.51 -7.90 35.10
C ASP A 188 9.69 -8.88 34.98
N VAL A 189 10.79 -8.48 34.34
CA VAL A 189 12.00 -9.30 34.25
C VAL A 189 12.98 -8.87 35.33
N THR A 190 13.38 -9.81 36.18
CA THR A 190 14.33 -9.56 37.27
C THR A 190 15.55 -10.46 37.17
N MET A 191 16.73 -9.86 37.27
CA MET A 191 18.03 -10.53 37.36
C MET A 191 18.51 -10.48 38.81
N PHE A 192 18.68 -11.64 39.43
CA PHE A 192 19.32 -11.75 40.73
C PHE A 192 20.78 -12.18 40.58
N PHE A 193 21.66 -11.68 41.43
CA PHE A 193 23.08 -11.97 41.44
C PHE A 193 23.51 -12.40 42.83
N CYS A 194 24.01 -13.62 42.97
CA CYS A 194 24.47 -14.12 44.26
C CYS A 194 25.49 -15.25 44.12
N LYS A 195 25.99 -15.77 45.24
CA LYS A 195 26.89 -16.93 45.24
C LYS A 195 26.08 -18.23 45.07
N PRO A 196 26.55 -19.22 44.30
CA PRO A 196 25.86 -20.49 44.10
C PRO A 196 26.09 -21.40 45.32
N ASN A 197 25.51 -21.07 46.46
CA ASN A 197 25.55 -21.90 47.65
C ASN A 197 24.14 -22.08 48.22
N LYS A 198 23.97 -23.12 49.05
CA LYS A 198 22.68 -23.50 49.62
C LYS A 198 22.02 -22.33 50.38
N LYS A 199 22.79 -21.63 51.23
CA LYS A 199 22.33 -20.45 51.98
C LYS A 199 21.70 -19.37 51.08
N ASN A 200 22.40 -18.94 50.02
CA ASN A 200 21.90 -17.90 49.13
C ASN A 200 20.70 -18.36 48.29
N ALA A 201 20.70 -19.63 47.84
CA ALA A 201 19.59 -20.16 47.06
C ALA A 201 18.31 -20.34 47.90
N GLU A 202 18.44 -20.79 49.15
CA GLU A 202 17.32 -20.89 50.10
C GLU A 202 16.83 -19.51 50.51
N ALA A 203 17.73 -18.56 50.76
CA ALA A 203 17.36 -17.17 51.04
C ALA A 203 16.59 -16.54 49.87
N LEU A 204 17.08 -16.71 48.64
CA LEU A 204 16.40 -16.22 47.44
C LEU A 204 15.04 -16.90 47.26
N LYS A 205 14.96 -18.22 47.45
CA LYS A 205 13.69 -18.96 47.38
C LYS A 205 12.68 -18.45 48.40
N SER A 206 13.08 -18.31 49.66
CA SER A 206 12.22 -17.81 50.73
C SER A 206 11.73 -16.40 50.43
N LEU A 207 12.63 -15.49 50.05
CA LEU A 207 12.31 -14.10 49.71
C LEU A 207 11.29 -14.02 48.57
N LEU A 208 11.48 -14.84 47.53
CA LEU A 208 10.55 -14.90 46.41
C LEU A 208 9.20 -15.48 46.84
N SER A 209 9.17 -16.56 47.63
CA SER A 209 7.93 -17.13 48.16
C SER A 209 7.15 -16.15 49.05
N ASP A 210 7.84 -15.40 49.90
CA ASP A 210 7.23 -14.35 50.73
C ASP A 210 6.63 -13.23 49.87
N TYR A 211 7.37 -12.79 48.83
CA TYR A 211 6.88 -11.79 47.90
C TYR A 211 5.68 -12.30 47.07
N GLU A 212 5.72 -13.55 46.59
CA GLU A 212 4.61 -14.19 45.87
C GLU A 212 3.35 -14.28 46.76
N ALA A 213 3.51 -14.66 48.03
CA ALA A 213 2.41 -14.80 48.97
C ALA A 213 1.68 -13.49 49.26
N VAL A 214 2.42 -12.38 49.39
CA VAL A 214 1.83 -11.07 49.74
C VAL A 214 1.36 -10.31 48.50
N SER A 215 2.11 -10.36 47.39
CA SER A 215 1.80 -9.58 46.18
C SER A 215 0.82 -10.25 45.21
N GLY A 216 0.67 -11.58 45.31
CA GLY A 216 -0.04 -12.42 44.33
C GLY A 216 0.75 -12.69 43.05
N GLN A 217 1.94 -12.10 42.88
CA GLN A 217 2.84 -12.43 41.77
C GLN A 217 3.25 -13.90 41.79
N LEU A 218 3.71 -14.39 40.64
CA LEU A 218 4.19 -15.75 40.50
C LEU A 218 5.29 -15.81 39.46
N ILE A 219 6.40 -16.47 39.78
CA ILE A 219 7.51 -16.66 38.84
C ILE A 219 7.18 -17.75 37.82
N ASN A 220 7.46 -17.43 36.55
CA ASN A 220 7.43 -18.40 35.47
C ASN A 220 8.74 -19.19 35.41
N LYS A 221 8.76 -20.35 36.06
CA LYS A 221 9.93 -21.25 36.10
C LYS A 221 10.39 -21.73 34.72
N GLN A 222 9.48 -21.86 33.75
CA GLN A 222 9.80 -22.31 32.38
C GLN A 222 10.53 -21.23 31.57
N LYS A 223 10.25 -19.95 31.85
CA LYS A 223 10.89 -18.80 31.20
C LYS A 223 12.15 -18.32 31.95
N SER A 224 12.26 -18.69 33.22
CA SER A 224 13.41 -18.38 34.08
C SER A 224 14.64 -19.21 33.70
N SER A 225 15.84 -18.74 34.04
CA SER A 225 17.10 -19.44 33.76
C SER A 225 18.21 -19.07 34.74
N ILE A 226 19.18 -19.97 34.94
CA ILE A 226 20.33 -19.75 35.82
C ILE A 226 21.64 -19.73 35.01
N PHE A 227 22.49 -18.74 35.28
CA PHE A 227 23.83 -18.60 34.73
C PHE A 227 24.85 -18.80 35.82
N TYR A 228 25.88 -19.59 35.55
CA TYR A 228 26.93 -19.92 36.52
C TYR A 228 28.29 -19.39 36.07
N SER A 229 29.17 -19.10 37.04
CA SER A 229 30.58 -18.89 36.71
C SER A 229 31.18 -20.12 36.02
N LYS A 230 32.11 -19.91 35.08
CA LYS A 230 32.68 -20.99 34.24
C LYS A 230 33.21 -22.18 35.04
N GLY A 231 33.88 -21.95 36.17
CA GLY A 231 34.45 -23.01 37.02
C GLY A 231 33.48 -23.67 38.01
N THR A 232 32.19 -23.32 38.01
CA THR A 232 31.23 -23.86 39.00
C THR A 232 31.02 -25.36 38.79
N PRO A 233 31.26 -26.22 39.81
CA PRO A 233 31.09 -27.68 39.71
C PRO A 233 29.67 -28.11 39.37
N GLN A 234 29.51 -29.23 38.66
CA GLN A 234 28.21 -29.71 38.18
C GLN A 234 27.25 -30.06 39.33
N GLU A 235 27.74 -30.69 40.40
CA GLU A 235 26.95 -31.00 41.60
C GLU A 235 26.30 -29.75 42.19
N ARG A 236 27.06 -28.66 42.27
CA ARG A 236 26.58 -27.37 42.78
C ARG A 236 25.55 -26.76 41.85
N ARG A 237 25.71 -26.87 40.53
CA ARG A 237 24.70 -26.42 39.56
C ARG A 237 23.39 -27.20 39.74
N SER A 238 23.47 -28.52 39.83
CA SER A 238 22.30 -29.38 40.06
C SER A 238 21.60 -29.02 41.38
N ALA A 239 22.35 -28.81 42.46
CA ALA A 239 21.79 -28.38 43.74
C ALA A 239 21.05 -27.03 43.65
N MET A 240 21.59 -26.05 42.91
CA MET A 240 20.92 -24.74 42.72
C MET A 240 19.65 -24.88 41.89
N LYS A 241 19.65 -25.69 40.82
CA LYS A 241 18.46 -25.97 40.02
C LYS A 241 17.35 -26.60 40.86
N THR A 242 17.68 -27.62 41.65
CA THR A 242 16.71 -28.29 42.54
C THR A 242 16.17 -27.34 43.60
N THR A 243 17.03 -26.51 44.21
CA THR A 243 16.61 -25.59 45.28
C THR A 243 15.64 -24.53 44.73
N LEU A 244 15.99 -23.90 43.61
CA LEU A 244 15.21 -22.82 43.00
C LEU A 244 14.04 -23.32 42.12
N GLY A 245 14.06 -24.59 41.72
CA GLY A 245 13.08 -25.18 40.79
C GLY A 245 13.16 -24.59 39.38
N ILE A 246 14.37 -24.29 38.89
CA ILE A 246 14.62 -23.75 37.56
C ILE A 246 15.60 -24.67 36.83
N ASP A 247 15.11 -25.39 35.82
CA ASP A 247 15.91 -26.41 35.11
C ASP A 247 16.82 -25.82 34.02
N LYS A 248 16.39 -24.69 33.46
CA LYS A 248 17.01 -24.07 32.29
C LYS A 248 18.32 -23.36 32.67
N GLU A 249 19.42 -23.79 32.04
CA GLU A 249 20.67 -23.02 32.09
C GLU A 249 20.64 -21.88 31.06
N GLY A 250 21.12 -20.72 31.48
CA GLY A 250 21.25 -19.54 30.63
C GLY A 250 22.41 -19.64 29.63
N GLY A 251 22.46 -18.70 28.68
CA GLY A 251 23.61 -18.53 27.78
C GLY A 251 23.27 -18.60 26.28
N VAL A 252 22.06 -19.04 25.93
CA VAL A 252 21.56 -19.14 24.53
C VAL A 252 20.21 -18.42 24.36
N GLY A 253 19.87 -17.49 25.25
CA GLY A 253 18.60 -16.77 25.26
C GLY A 253 18.69 -15.29 24.85
N LYS A 254 17.58 -14.59 25.06
CA LYS A 254 17.47 -13.14 24.88
C LYS A 254 17.10 -12.46 26.19
N TYR A 255 17.76 -11.35 26.48
CA TYR A 255 17.43 -10.42 27.55
C TYR A 255 17.15 -9.05 26.93
N LEU A 256 15.95 -8.52 27.20
CA LEU A 256 15.51 -7.22 26.69
C LEU A 256 15.67 -7.06 25.16
N GLY A 257 15.39 -8.14 24.43
CA GLY A 257 15.45 -8.18 22.96
C GLY A 257 16.86 -8.38 22.37
N LEU A 258 17.90 -8.42 23.20
CA LEU A 258 19.28 -8.64 22.80
C LEU A 258 19.77 -10.01 23.29
N PRO A 259 20.76 -10.63 22.63
CA PRO A 259 21.31 -11.89 23.08
C PRO A 259 21.87 -11.76 24.49
N GLU A 260 21.58 -12.69 25.39
CA GLU A 260 22.07 -12.68 26.78
C GLU A 260 23.60 -12.71 26.89
N HIS A 261 24.28 -13.21 25.85
CA HIS A 261 25.71 -13.47 25.93
C HIS A 261 26.45 -13.42 24.59
N PHE A 262 27.65 -12.84 24.60
CA PHE A 262 28.56 -12.84 23.46
C PHE A 262 29.50 -14.07 23.47
N GLY A 263 29.22 -15.02 22.58
CA GLY A 263 30.15 -16.11 22.25
C GLY A 263 31.41 -15.63 21.49
N ARG A 264 32.35 -16.54 21.21
CA ARG A 264 33.54 -16.23 20.37
C ARG A 264 33.15 -15.77 18.95
N ARG A 265 32.03 -16.28 18.42
CA ARG A 265 31.47 -15.87 17.13
C ARG A 265 30.41 -14.77 17.32
N LYS A 266 30.85 -13.52 17.29
CA LYS A 266 29.97 -12.33 17.38
C LYS A 266 28.98 -12.22 16.19
N LYS A 267 29.30 -12.84 15.05
CA LYS A 267 28.48 -12.79 13.82
C LYS A 267 27.13 -13.52 13.95
N ASP A 268 27.12 -14.69 14.58
CA ASP A 268 25.93 -15.54 14.69
C ASP A 268 24.86 -14.92 15.60
N LEU A 269 25.31 -14.13 16.59
CA LEU A 269 24.45 -13.44 17.54
C LEU A 269 23.58 -12.35 16.88
N PHE A 270 24.20 -11.55 16.01
CA PHE A 270 23.55 -10.45 15.32
C PHE A 270 22.90 -10.88 14.00
N ALA A 271 23.14 -12.11 13.54
CA ALA A 271 22.44 -12.69 12.40
C ALA A 271 20.92 -12.68 12.60
N SER A 272 20.44 -12.81 13.85
CA SER A 272 19.02 -12.69 14.19
C SER A 272 18.42 -11.30 13.89
N VAL A 273 19.22 -10.23 13.92
CA VAL A 273 18.79 -8.88 13.52
C VAL A 273 18.59 -8.83 12.02
N VAL A 274 19.57 -9.34 11.26
CA VAL A 274 19.49 -9.44 9.79
C VAL A 274 18.30 -10.30 9.36
N GLY A 275 18.12 -11.47 9.98
CA GLY A 275 17.00 -12.38 9.70
C GLY A 275 15.63 -11.74 9.95
N ARG A 276 15.48 -10.92 10.99
CA ARG A 276 14.24 -10.15 11.23
C ARG A 276 13.98 -9.11 10.14
N ILE A 277 15.02 -8.40 9.70
CA ILE A 277 14.92 -7.42 8.62
C ILE A 277 14.55 -8.13 7.32
N GLN A 278 15.21 -9.25 7.00
CA GLN A 278 14.92 -10.08 5.83
C GLN A 278 13.49 -10.61 5.84
N GLN A 279 13.04 -11.17 6.96
CA GLN A 279 11.68 -11.71 7.11
C GLN A 279 10.63 -10.61 6.92
N LYS A 280 10.84 -9.43 7.51
CA LYS A 280 9.93 -8.29 7.33
C LYS A 280 9.95 -7.77 5.90
N ALA A 281 11.12 -7.61 5.30
CA ALA A 281 11.28 -7.18 3.91
C ALA A 281 10.56 -8.14 2.97
N ALA A 282 10.80 -9.45 3.10
CA ALA A 282 10.15 -10.49 2.31
C ALA A 282 8.61 -10.48 2.46
N SER A 283 8.10 -10.21 3.66
CA SER A 283 6.65 -10.11 3.90
C SER A 283 5.97 -8.93 3.19
N TRP A 284 6.74 -7.97 2.69
CA TRP A 284 6.26 -6.81 1.94
C TRP A 284 6.62 -6.84 0.46
N SER A 285 7.58 -7.67 0.06
CA SER A 285 7.90 -7.91 -1.34
C SER A 285 6.66 -8.36 -2.14
N SER A 286 5.75 -9.12 -1.52
CA SER A 286 4.49 -9.56 -2.13
C SER A 286 3.37 -8.51 -2.16
N LYS A 287 3.58 -7.33 -1.55
CA LYS A 287 2.54 -6.28 -1.42
C LYS A 287 2.66 -5.16 -2.44
N PHE A 288 3.53 -5.31 -3.45
CA PHE A 288 3.71 -4.38 -4.59
C PHE A 288 3.74 -2.89 -4.18
N LEU A 289 4.55 -2.57 -3.17
CA LEU A 289 4.69 -1.21 -2.68
C LEU A 289 5.31 -0.31 -3.75
N SER A 290 4.76 0.90 -3.93
CA SER A 290 5.37 1.96 -4.73
C SER A 290 6.77 2.32 -4.20
N ASN A 291 7.61 2.96 -5.01
CA ASN A 291 8.95 3.39 -4.58
C ASN A 291 8.90 4.31 -3.34
N ALA A 292 7.91 5.22 -3.28
CA ALA A 292 7.66 6.03 -2.08
C ALA A 292 7.28 5.16 -0.87
N GLY A 293 6.40 4.18 -1.05
CA GLY A 293 6.02 3.22 -0.01
C GLY A 293 7.21 2.39 0.49
N LYS A 294 8.05 1.86 -0.41
CA LYS A 294 9.28 1.15 -0.06
C LYS A 294 10.23 2.04 0.74
N MET A 295 10.38 3.31 0.37
CA MET A 295 11.27 4.25 1.06
C MET A 295 10.80 4.47 2.50
N ILE A 296 9.50 4.67 2.67
CA ILE A 296 8.88 4.83 3.99
C ILE A 296 9.10 3.56 4.83
N MET A 297 8.91 2.36 4.27
CA MET A 297 9.13 1.11 4.99
C MET A 297 10.60 0.91 5.38
N VAL A 298 11.54 1.25 4.49
CA VAL A 298 12.98 1.21 4.78
C VAL A 298 13.31 2.15 5.94
N LYS A 299 12.90 3.42 5.85
CA LYS A 299 13.23 4.46 6.85
C LYS A 299 12.54 4.25 8.19
N SER A 300 11.26 3.89 8.17
CA SER A 300 10.41 3.88 9.37
C SER A 300 10.39 2.53 10.09
N VAL A 301 10.72 1.44 9.39
CA VAL A 301 10.63 0.09 9.97
C VAL A 301 11.90 -0.73 9.81
N LEU A 302 12.45 -0.89 8.60
CA LEU A 302 13.58 -1.82 8.41
C LEU A 302 14.87 -1.29 9.02
N ALA A 303 15.22 -0.02 8.81
CA ALA A 303 16.43 0.57 9.38
C ALA A 303 16.38 0.70 10.91
N PRO A 304 15.26 1.11 11.54
CA PRO A 304 15.18 1.20 13.01
C PRO A 304 15.28 -0.13 13.76
N ILE A 305 15.07 -1.29 13.12
CA ILE A 305 15.17 -2.61 13.77
C ILE A 305 16.55 -2.83 14.39
N SER A 306 17.62 -2.30 13.77
CA SER A 306 18.98 -2.40 14.31
C SER A 306 19.31 -1.32 15.34
N SER A 307 18.54 -0.24 15.43
CA SER A 307 18.86 0.90 16.31
C SER A 307 18.95 0.50 17.79
N HIS A 308 18.03 -0.34 18.28
CA HIS A 308 18.09 -0.85 19.67
C HIS A 308 19.35 -1.68 19.95
N THR A 309 19.83 -2.44 18.96
CA THR A 309 21.08 -3.18 19.11
C THR A 309 22.29 -2.27 19.03
N MET A 310 22.27 -1.30 18.10
CA MET A 310 23.35 -0.33 17.90
C MET A 310 23.51 0.63 19.08
N SER A 311 22.45 0.93 19.83
CA SER A 311 22.52 1.79 21.01
C SER A 311 23.30 1.14 22.16
N CYS A 312 23.38 -0.19 22.21
CA CYS A 312 24.12 -0.93 23.23
C CYS A 312 25.47 -1.45 22.72
N PHE A 313 25.56 -1.83 21.44
CA PHE A 313 26.72 -2.54 20.90
C PHE A 313 27.12 -2.06 19.51
N LYS A 314 28.44 -1.93 19.30
CA LYS A 314 28.99 -1.70 17.96
C LYS A 314 28.83 -2.96 17.10
N LEU A 315 28.05 -2.85 16.02
CA LEU A 315 27.88 -3.96 15.07
C LEU A 315 29.14 -4.17 14.23
N PRO A 316 29.52 -5.43 13.92
CA PRO A 316 30.60 -5.71 12.98
C PRO A 316 30.29 -5.18 11.57
N GLN A 317 31.31 -4.67 10.86
CA GLN A 317 31.15 -4.12 9.51
C GLN A 317 30.50 -5.12 8.53
N SER A 318 30.82 -6.42 8.64
CA SER A 318 30.16 -7.47 7.85
C SER A 318 28.64 -7.56 8.07
N ILE A 319 28.16 -7.32 9.30
CA ILE A 319 26.72 -7.32 9.60
C ILE A 319 26.07 -6.05 9.04
N CYS A 320 26.72 -4.89 9.16
CA CYS A 320 26.24 -3.65 8.55
C CYS A 320 26.12 -3.79 7.02
N ALA A 321 27.12 -4.40 6.38
CA ALA A 321 27.09 -4.70 4.94
C ALA A 321 25.93 -5.64 4.58
N ASN A 322 25.65 -6.66 5.41
CA ASN A 322 24.51 -7.56 5.19
C ASN A 322 23.15 -6.86 5.37
N ILE A 323 23.02 -5.97 6.36
CA ILE A 323 21.83 -5.14 6.55
C ILE A 323 21.63 -4.24 5.34
N GLN A 324 22.67 -3.50 4.94
CA GLN A 324 22.62 -2.61 3.79
C GLN A 324 22.30 -3.37 2.49
N SER A 325 22.89 -4.54 2.30
CA SER A 325 22.58 -5.42 1.17
C SER A 325 21.10 -5.85 1.18
N THR A 326 20.55 -6.21 2.35
CA THR A 326 19.14 -6.59 2.48
C THR A 326 18.19 -5.41 2.18
N LEU A 327 18.51 -4.21 2.68
CA LEU A 327 17.72 -3.00 2.42
C LEU A 327 17.77 -2.60 0.93
N THR A 328 18.97 -2.64 0.35
CA THR A 328 19.22 -2.36 -1.08
C THR A 328 18.48 -3.36 -1.95
N ARG A 329 18.51 -4.66 -1.59
CA ARG A 329 17.76 -5.70 -2.28
C ARG A 329 16.25 -5.44 -2.22
N PHE A 330 15.68 -5.15 -1.04
CA PHE A 330 14.27 -4.80 -0.91
C PHE A 330 13.87 -3.56 -1.75
N TRP A 331 14.77 -2.58 -1.85
CA TRP A 331 14.58 -1.40 -2.68
C TRP A 331 14.54 -1.76 -4.18
N TRP A 332 15.54 -2.53 -4.67
CA TRP A 332 15.75 -2.78 -6.09
C TRP A 332 15.07 -4.02 -6.68
N ASP A 333 14.60 -4.98 -5.86
CA ASP A 333 14.01 -6.26 -6.30
C ASP A 333 12.69 -6.16 -7.10
N ALA A 334 12.34 -4.98 -7.66
CA ALA A 334 11.12 -4.82 -8.46
C ALA A 334 11.30 -4.33 -9.91
N GLU A 335 12.50 -4.03 -10.45
CA GLU A 335 12.60 -3.52 -11.84
C GLU A 335 13.88 -3.93 -12.62
N PRO A 336 14.21 -5.22 -12.80
CA PRO A 336 15.40 -5.62 -13.57
C PRO A 336 15.31 -5.31 -15.08
N ALA A 337 14.10 -5.30 -15.67
CA ALA A 337 13.91 -5.11 -17.12
C ALA A 337 14.11 -3.67 -17.62
N LYS A 338 13.93 -2.66 -16.76
CA LYS A 338 14.00 -1.25 -17.16
C LYS A 338 15.39 -0.80 -17.59
N ILE A 339 16.42 -1.33 -16.94
CA ILE A 339 17.82 -1.04 -17.28
C ILE A 339 18.19 -1.78 -18.57
N GLY A 340 17.76 -3.05 -18.73
CA GLY A 340 17.93 -3.80 -19.98
C GLY A 340 17.27 -3.10 -21.18
N TRP A 341 16.05 -2.59 -21.01
CA TRP A 341 15.33 -1.82 -22.03
C TRP A 341 16.06 -0.51 -22.40
N ARG A 342 16.59 0.21 -21.41
CA ARG A 342 17.35 1.44 -21.65
C ARG A 342 18.66 1.18 -22.40
N ILE A 343 19.33 0.06 -22.12
CA ILE A 343 20.55 -0.35 -22.85
C ILE A 343 20.22 -0.71 -24.30
N LEU A 344 19.11 -1.41 -24.54
CA LEU A 344 18.62 -1.73 -25.90
C LEU A 344 18.23 -0.48 -26.68
N LYS A 345 17.50 0.46 -26.07
CA LYS A 345 16.96 1.64 -26.75
C LYS A 345 17.94 2.79 -26.92
N ASN A 346 18.93 2.90 -26.04
CA ASN A 346 19.85 4.02 -26.00
C ASN A 346 21.27 3.51 -25.80
N SER A 347 21.75 2.73 -26.78
CA SER A 347 23.05 2.07 -26.78
C SER A 347 24.24 3.05 -26.76
N SER A 348 24.01 4.29 -27.19
CA SER A 348 25.01 5.38 -27.19
C SER A 348 25.17 6.08 -25.83
N CYS A 349 24.27 5.85 -24.87
CA CYS A 349 24.39 6.47 -23.56
C CYS A 349 25.61 5.90 -22.79
N LEU A 350 26.20 6.72 -21.91
CA LEU A 350 27.42 6.35 -21.17
C LEU A 350 27.26 5.01 -20.42
N LEU A 351 26.11 4.76 -19.80
CA LEU A 351 25.81 3.52 -19.10
C LEU A 351 25.87 2.30 -20.03
N ALA A 352 25.25 2.40 -21.21
CA ALA A 352 25.23 1.31 -22.20
C ALA A 352 26.63 1.09 -22.79
N ARG A 353 27.33 2.16 -23.18
CA ARG A 353 28.71 2.07 -23.68
C ARG A 353 29.67 1.41 -22.68
N CYS A 354 29.60 1.79 -21.39
CA CYS A 354 30.44 1.20 -20.35
C CYS A 354 30.12 -0.27 -20.09
N LEU A 355 28.84 -0.65 -20.06
CA LEU A 355 28.43 -2.02 -19.74
C LEU A 355 28.58 -2.96 -20.95
N LEU A 356 28.17 -2.54 -22.14
CA LEU A 356 28.31 -3.31 -23.37
C LEU A 356 29.79 -3.48 -23.76
N GLY A 357 30.59 -2.40 -23.67
CA GLY A 357 32.02 -2.48 -23.97
C GLY A 357 32.80 -3.39 -23.00
N LYS A 358 32.35 -3.50 -21.75
CA LYS A 358 32.99 -4.37 -20.75
C LYS A 358 32.55 -5.82 -20.82
N TYR A 359 31.27 -6.09 -21.13
CA TYR A 359 30.68 -7.42 -20.94
C TYR A 359 30.17 -8.08 -22.20
N CYS A 360 29.83 -7.31 -23.24
CA CYS A 360 29.26 -7.85 -24.47
C CYS A 360 30.25 -7.90 -25.63
N HIS A 361 31.37 -7.15 -25.60
CA HIS A 361 32.43 -7.22 -26.63
C HIS A 361 31.84 -7.30 -28.06
N ASN A 362 32.04 -8.43 -28.76
CA ASN A 362 31.50 -8.69 -30.11
C ASN A 362 30.18 -9.49 -30.13
N THR A 363 29.65 -9.85 -28.97
CA THR A 363 28.35 -10.55 -28.84
C THR A 363 27.20 -9.56 -28.67
N PRO A 364 26.07 -9.73 -29.39
CA PRO A 364 24.90 -8.90 -29.22
C PRO A 364 24.37 -8.97 -27.78
N PHE A 365 23.86 -7.84 -27.26
CA PHE A 365 23.38 -7.75 -25.88
C PHE A 365 22.38 -8.86 -25.51
N LEU A 366 21.47 -9.21 -26.43
CA LEU A 366 20.44 -10.24 -26.23
C LEU A 366 20.99 -11.66 -26.07
N GLU A 367 22.21 -11.90 -26.55
CA GLU A 367 22.90 -13.21 -26.52
C GLU A 367 23.97 -13.29 -25.42
N CYS A 368 24.29 -12.17 -24.78
CA CYS A 368 25.30 -12.11 -23.72
C CYS A 368 24.93 -13.02 -22.53
N LYS A 369 25.87 -13.89 -22.14
CA LYS A 369 25.74 -14.80 -20.98
C LYS A 369 26.55 -14.30 -19.80
N ALA A 370 26.12 -14.65 -18.58
CA ALA A 370 26.83 -14.26 -17.36
C ALA A 370 28.15 -15.03 -17.21
N SER A 371 29.28 -14.32 -17.20
CA SER A 371 30.58 -14.88 -16.80
C SER A 371 30.75 -14.89 -15.26
N TYR A 372 31.64 -15.73 -14.74
CA TYR A 372 31.98 -15.82 -13.32
C TYR A 372 32.52 -14.48 -12.76
N SER A 373 33.19 -13.68 -13.59
CA SER A 373 33.72 -12.35 -13.27
C SER A 373 32.70 -11.20 -13.42
N SER A 374 31.44 -11.50 -13.73
CA SER A 374 30.38 -10.49 -13.91
C SER A 374 30.07 -9.74 -12.62
N SER A 375 29.88 -8.42 -12.71
CA SER A 375 29.45 -7.62 -11.56
C SER A 375 28.01 -7.97 -11.15
N HIS A 376 27.66 -7.71 -9.90
CA HIS A 376 26.31 -7.96 -9.40
C HIS A 376 25.25 -7.14 -10.16
N GLY A 377 25.58 -5.89 -10.52
CA GLY A 377 24.71 -5.05 -11.36
C GLY A 377 24.48 -5.65 -12.75
N TRP A 378 25.53 -6.17 -13.41
CA TRP A 378 25.40 -6.80 -14.73
C TRP A 378 24.53 -8.06 -14.71
N ARG A 379 24.63 -8.88 -13.67
CA ARG A 379 23.76 -10.05 -13.51
C ARG A 379 22.28 -9.65 -13.40
N GLY A 380 21.98 -8.55 -12.72
CA GLY A 380 20.62 -8.00 -12.65
C GLY A 380 20.11 -7.53 -14.02
N VAL A 381 20.99 -6.94 -14.83
CA VAL A 381 20.68 -6.54 -16.22
C VAL A 381 20.40 -7.76 -17.10
N LEU A 382 21.16 -8.85 -16.96
CA LEU A 382 20.93 -10.09 -17.72
C LEU A 382 19.61 -10.78 -17.36
N ILE A 383 19.20 -10.78 -16.09
CA ILE A 383 17.87 -11.27 -15.68
C ILE A 383 16.76 -10.44 -16.34
N GLY A 384 16.94 -9.12 -16.40
CA GLY A 384 16.03 -8.22 -17.12
C GLY A 384 15.99 -8.49 -18.61
N LYS A 385 17.15 -8.75 -19.22
CA LYS A 385 17.30 -9.14 -20.64
C LYS A 385 16.54 -10.43 -20.95
N ASP A 386 16.72 -11.49 -20.15
CA ASP A 386 16.05 -12.78 -20.36
C ASP A 386 14.53 -12.68 -20.27
N LEU A 387 14.03 -11.77 -19.41
CA LEU A 387 12.61 -11.44 -19.33
C LEU A 387 12.13 -10.71 -20.59
N LEU A 388 12.90 -9.72 -21.06
CA LEU A 388 12.60 -9.00 -22.30
C LEU A 388 12.56 -9.97 -23.49
N SER A 389 13.58 -10.81 -23.68
CA SER A 389 13.70 -11.76 -24.80
C SER A 389 12.47 -12.65 -25.04
N LYS A 390 11.67 -12.93 -24.01
CA LYS A 390 10.45 -13.75 -24.12
C LYS A 390 9.22 -13.00 -24.65
N GLN A 391 9.23 -11.67 -24.60
CA GLN A 391 8.10 -10.81 -25.01
C GLN A 391 8.53 -9.71 -25.98
N LEU A 392 9.74 -9.79 -26.55
CA LEU A 392 10.16 -8.94 -27.65
C LEU A 392 9.47 -9.42 -28.94
N GLY A 393 9.00 -8.45 -29.72
CA GLY A 393 8.52 -8.62 -31.08
C GLY A 393 9.14 -7.52 -31.94
N TRP A 394 9.24 -7.77 -33.23
CA TRP A 394 9.75 -6.77 -34.16
C TRP A 394 8.64 -5.83 -34.55
N MET A 395 8.84 -4.55 -34.30
CA MET A 395 8.11 -3.50 -34.99
C MET A 395 8.83 -3.30 -36.31
N VAL A 396 8.18 -3.66 -37.41
CA VAL A 396 8.80 -3.55 -38.73
C VAL A 396 9.12 -2.10 -38.98
N GLY A 397 10.41 -1.87 -39.08
CA GLY A 397 10.99 -0.62 -39.50
C GLY A 397 11.52 -0.71 -40.93
N THR A 398 12.80 -0.39 -41.14
CA THR A 398 13.44 -0.42 -42.45
C THR A 398 13.54 -1.84 -42.95
N GLY A 399 13.32 -2.83 -42.10
CA GLY A 399 13.25 -4.26 -42.40
C GLY A 399 14.57 -4.91 -42.82
N GLU A 400 15.70 -4.21 -42.75
CA GLU A 400 17.00 -4.70 -43.25
C GLU A 400 17.61 -5.79 -42.36
N ASP A 401 17.20 -5.87 -41.10
CA ASP A 401 17.70 -6.85 -40.13
C ASP A 401 16.64 -7.89 -39.74
N ILE A 402 15.49 -7.90 -40.42
CA ILE A 402 14.35 -8.78 -40.11
C ILE A 402 14.18 -9.78 -41.25
N ASN A 403 14.39 -11.06 -40.95
CA ASN A 403 14.18 -12.14 -41.91
C ASN A 403 12.70 -12.46 -42.02
N VAL A 404 12.15 -12.33 -43.24
CA VAL A 404 10.71 -12.52 -43.51
C VAL A 404 10.19 -13.85 -42.97
N TRP A 405 11.01 -14.90 -43.01
CA TRP A 405 10.60 -16.27 -42.67
C TRP A 405 11.00 -16.74 -41.27
N GLN A 406 11.97 -16.09 -40.62
CA GLN A 406 12.54 -16.56 -39.35
C GLN A 406 12.07 -15.74 -38.15
N ASP A 407 11.88 -14.43 -38.33
CA ASP A 407 11.53 -13.51 -37.25
C ASP A 407 10.00 -13.34 -37.10
N PRO A 408 9.47 -13.19 -35.87
CA PRO A 408 8.04 -12.95 -35.65
C PRO A 408 7.71 -11.45 -35.83
N TRP A 409 7.27 -11.07 -37.04
CA TRP A 409 7.00 -9.68 -37.43
C TRP A 409 5.54 -9.39 -37.87
N LEU A 410 4.67 -10.41 -37.94
CA LEU A 410 3.32 -10.28 -38.52
C LEU A 410 2.22 -9.81 -37.56
N SER A 411 2.45 -9.84 -36.24
CA SER A 411 1.40 -9.49 -35.27
C SER A 411 1.96 -8.78 -34.04
N HIS A 412 1.19 -7.80 -33.58
CA HIS A 412 1.51 -6.92 -32.47
C HIS A 412 1.06 -7.49 -31.12
N SER A 413 0.36 -8.62 -31.11
CA SER A 413 -0.19 -9.28 -29.92
C SER A 413 0.27 -10.73 -29.72
N LYS A 414 0.77 -11.40 -30.77
CA LYS A 414 1.30 -12.78 -30.72
C LYS A 414 2.54 -12.89 -31.61
N GLN A 415 3.51 -13.75 -31.23
CA GLN A 415 4.70 -14.03 -32.07
C GLN A 415 4.30 -14.84 -33.31
N LEU A 416 3.89 -14.16 -34.38
CA LEU A 416 3.48 -14.76 -35.65
C LEU A 416 4.52 -14.52 -36.74
N ARG A 417 4.78 -15.57 -37.54
CA ARG A 417 5.65 -15.57 -38.72
C ARG A 417 4.94 -16.24 -39.90
N PRO A 418 5.29 -15.94 -41.16
CA PRO A 418 4.72 -16.62 -42.32
C PRO A 418 5.03 -18.13 -42.28
N VAL A 419 4.08 -18.99 -42.65
CA VAL A 419 4.26 -20.45 -42.67
C VAL A 419 3.88 -20.99 -44.05
N GLY A 420 4.84 -21.58 -44.76
CA GLY A 420 4.66 -22.21 -46.08
C GLY A 420 5.98 -22.76 -46.63
N PRO A 421 5.95 -23.55 -47.72
CA PRO A 421 7.17 -23.99 -48.41
C PRO A 421 7.81 -22.79 -49.11
N VAL A 422 8.98 -22.37 -48.64
CA VAL A 422 9.71 -21.20 -49.15
C VAL A 422 10.45 -21.59 -50.45
N PRO A 423 10.19 -20.94 -51.60
CA PRO A 423 11.00 -21.12 -52.80
C PRO A 423 12.45 -20.66 -52.57
N GLU A 424 13.44 -21.39 -53.09
CA GLU A 424 14.88 -21.20 -52.80
C GLU A 424 15.40 -19.78 -53.10
N HIS A 425 14.76 -19.06 -54.04
CA HIS A 425 15.11 -17.68 -54.41
C HIS A 425 14.57 -16.59 -53.45
N LEU A 426 13.71 -16.94 -52.49
CA LEU A 426 13.10 -16.00 -51.52
C LEU A 426 13.53 -16.27 -50.08
N GLN A 427 14.51 -17.16 -49.87
CA GLN A 427 14.94 -17.60 -48.53
C GLN A 427 15.62 -16.49 -47.73
N ASP A 428 16.34 -15.59 -48.41
CA ASP A 428 17.09 -14.47 -47.83
C ASP A 428 16.35 -13.12 -47.93
N LEU A 429 15.02 -13.16 -48.13
CA LEU A 429 14.22 -11.95 -48.27
C LEU A 429 14.14 -11.19 -46.93
N LYS A 430 14.61 -9.94 -46.95
CA LYS A 430 14.52 -8.99 -45.83
C LYS A 430 13.26 -8.15 -45.95
N VAL A 431 12.64 -7.81 -44.83
CA VAL A 431 11.41 -7.01 -44.80
C VAL A 431 11.64 -5.61 -45.40
N SER A 432 12.91 -5.16 -45.51
CA SER A 432 13.32 -3.87 -46.09
C SER A 432 12.98 -3.66 -47.53
N ASN A 433 12.88 -4.75 -48.26
CA ASN A 433 12.56 -4.70 -49.67
C ASN A 433 11.08 -4.34 -49.89
N LEU A 434 10.33 -4.09 -48.80
CA LEU A 434 8.91 -3.81 -48.82
C LEU A 434 8.53 -2.35 -48.44
N LEU A 435 9.22 -1.59 -47.55
CA LEU A 435 8.75 -0.25 -47.07
C LEU A 435 9.83 0.72 -46.48
N HIS A 436 9.51 2.03 -46.32
CA HIS A 436 10.33 3.22 -45.92
C HIS A 436 10.48 3.53 -44.37
N GLN A 437 11.43 4.42 -43.97
CA GLN A 437 12.07 4.74 -42.63
C GLN A 437 11.22 4.95 -41.33
N ASP A 438 11.81 4.68 -40.14
CA ASP A 438 11.09 4.31 -38.90
C ASP A 438 11.61 4.82 -37.53
N GLU A 439 10.71 4.70 -36.52
CA GLU A 439 10.92 4.92 -35.08
C GLU A 439 10.30 3.79 -34.21
N LEU A 440 10.83 3.53 -33.01
CA LEU A 440 10.42 2.39 -32.16
C LEU A 440 9.60 2.81 -30.93
N VAL A 441 8.41 2.24 -30.77
CA VAL A 441 7.34 2.75 -29.88
C VAL A 441 6.73 1.68 -28.94
N TRP A 442 6.03 2.13 -27.88
CA TRP A 442 5.36 1.31 -26.87
C TRP A 442 3.88 1.08 -27.19
N LEU A 443 3.48 -0.18 -27.33
CA LEU A 443 2.18 -0.60 -27.88
C LEU A 443 0.97 -0.49 -26.94
N LYS A 444 1.20 -0.29 -25.63
CA LYS A 444 0.10 -0.22 -24.64
C LYS A 444 -0.31 1.23 -24.34
N ASN A 445 0.00 2.15 -25.25
CA ASN A 445 -0.35 3.57 -25.18
C ASN A 445 -0.35 4.19 -26.60
N ASP A 446 -1.36 4.99 -26.91
CA ASP A 446 -1.59 5.59 -28.24
C ASP A 446 -0.49 6.57 -28.67
N THR A 447 0.32 7.05 -27.72
CA THR A 447 1.45 7.96 -27.97
C THR A 447 2.75 7.24 -28.24
N GLY A 448 2.79 5.91 -28.20
CA GLY A 448 4.03 5.17 -28.45
C GLY A 448 5.11 5.31 -27.37
N GLU A 449 4.81 5.91 -26.22
CA GLU A 449 5.76 6.07 -25.12
C GLU A 449 5.47 5.12 -23.95
N TYR A 450 6.52 4.49 -23.41
CA TYR A 450 6.43 3.60 -22.25
C TYR A 450 6.16 4.39 -20.97
N SER A 451 5.09 4.04 -20.25
CA SER A 451 4.83 4.52 -18.89
C SER A 451 4.79 3.36 -17.88
N THR A 452 5.20 3.64 -16.64
CA THR A 452 5.13 2.65 -15.54
C THR A 452 3.69 2.19 -15.28
N ARG A 453 2.70 3.05 -15.54
CA ARG A 453 1.27 2.73 -15.44
C ARG A 453 0.85 1.71 -16.50
N SER A 454 1.20 1.93 -17.77
CA SER A 454 0.88 1.00 -18.87
C SER A 454 1.62 -0.33 -18.73
N GLY A 455 2.87 -0.33 -18.25
CA GLY A 455 3.59 -1.59 -17.99
C GLY A 455 2.97 -2.42 -16.85
N TYR A 456 2.39 -1.76 -15.85
CA TYR A 456 1.73 -2.45 -14.73
C TYR A 456 0.37 -3.04 -15.11
N LEU A 457 -0.39 -2.36 -15.98
CA LEU A 457 -1.68 -2.85 -16.49
C LEU A 457 -1.50 -4.13 -17.32
N THR A 458 -0.49 -4.20 -18.19
CA THR A 458 -0.17 -5.41 -18.97
C THR A 458 0.16 -6.61 -18.08
N LEU A 459 0.89 -6.39 -16.98
CA LEU A 459 1.22 -7.45 -16.00
C LEU A 459 0.00 -7.97 -15.23
N ILE A 460 -1.07 -7.16 -15.14
CA ILE A 460 -2.34 -7.58 -14.54
C ILE A 460 -3.14 -8.38 -15.57
N GLU A 461 -3.18 -7.93 -16.82
CA GLU A 461 -3.86 -8.61 -17.95
C GLU A 461 -3.33 -10.04 -18.16
N GLU A 462 -2.01 -10.27 -18.09
CA GLU A 462 -1.41 -11.61 -18.21
C GLU A 462 -1.72 -12.56 -17.04
N LYS A 463 -2.09 -12.04 -15.88
CA LYS A 463 -2.47 -12.87 -14.72
C LYS A 463 -3.93 -13.30 -14.73
N THR A 464 -4.75 -12.64 -15.54
CA THR A 464 -6.18 -12.97 -15.70
C THR A 464 -6.45 -14.11 -16.69
N ASP A 465 -5.45 -14.58 -17.45
CA ASP A 465 -5.58 -15.70 -18.39
C ASP A 465 -5.60 -17.10 -17.73
N LEU A 466 -5.69 -17.19 -16.40
CA LEU A 466 -5.81 -18.46 -15.66
C LEU A 466 -7.20 -18.71 -15.06
N ASN A 467 -8.22 -17.90 -15.37
CA ASN A 467 -9.60 -18.21 -14.98
C ASN A 467 -10.64 -17.53 -15.90
N PRO A 468 -11.26 -18.24 -16.86
CA PRO A 468 -12.20 -17.65 -17.82
C PRO A 468 -13.56 -17.24 -17.24
N GLN A 469 -13.79 -17.30 -15.93
CA GLN A 469 -15.11 -17.05 -15.34
C GLN A 469 -15.30 -15.71 -14.63
N ASP A 470 -14.25 -14.90 -14.46
CA ASP A 470 -14.34 -13.58 -13.82
C ASP A 470 -13.88 -12.43 -14.74
N GLN A 471 -14.30 -12.47 -16.01
CA GLN A 471 -14.20 -11.32 -16.91
C GLN A 471 -15.58 -10.78 -17.24
N THR A 472 -15.98 -9.70 -16.56
CA THR A 472 -16.58 -8.48 -17.13
C THR A 472 -17.19 -7.61 -16.02
N ALA A 473 -16.37 -6.73 -15.44
CA ALA A 473 -16.88 -5.44 -14.97
C ALA A 473 -15.88 -4.40 -15.43
N SER A 474 -16.13 -3.85 -16.62
CA SER A 474 -15.39 -2.72 -17.15
C SER A 474 -15.34 -1.63 -16.08
N ILE A 475 -14.16 -1.06 -15.88
CA ILE A 475 -13.89 0.02 -14.91
C ILE A 475 -14.47 1.34 -15.47
N GLU A 476 -15.72 1.33 -15.93
CA GLU A 476 -16.42 2.47 -16.54
C GLU A 476 -17.03 3.41 -15.49
N TRP A 477 -17.26 2.93 -14.27
CA TRP A 477 -17.89 3.71 -13.21
C TRP A 477 -16.91 4.62 -12.43
N LEU A 478 -15.58 4.45 -12.54
CA LEU A 478 -14.63 5.28 -11.80
C LEU A 478 -14.83 6.79 -12.03
N PRO A 479 -15.00 7.29 -13.28
CA PRO A 479 -15.35 8.67 -13.52
C PRO A 479 -16.66 9.10 -12.83
N SER A 480 -17.64 8.21 -12.70
CA SER A 480 -18.93 8.51 -12.09
C SER A 480 -18.84 8.79 -10.59
N VAL A 481 -17.80 8.29 -9.91
CA VAL A 481 -17.51 8.55 -8.50
C VAL A 481 -16.64 9.80 -8.31
N TRP A 482 -15.55 9.91 -9.06
CA TRP A 482 -14.53 10.95 -8.79
C TRP A 482 -14.91 12.34 -9.34
N LYS A 483 -15.78 12.41 -10.36
CA LYS A 483 -16.26 13.69 -10.95
C LYS A 483 -17.38 14.37 -10.15
N ILE A 484 -17.98 13.71 -9.16
CA ILE A 484 -19.05 14.30 -8.34
C ILE A 484 -18.50 15.40 -7.44
N LYS A 485 -19.23 16.52 -7.36
CA LYS A 485 -18.89 17.64 -6.47
C LYS A 485 -19.36 17.34 -5.04
N THR A 486 -18.53 16.65 -4.27
CA THR A 486 -18.78 16.38 -2.85
C THR A 486 -17.46 16.21 -2.10
N ALA A 487 -17.50 16.08 -0.78
CA ALA A 487 -16.32 15.88 0.05
C ALA A 487 -15.57 14.58 -0.34
N GLU A 488 -14.24 14.62 -0.37
CA GLU A 488 -13.39 13.47 -0.75
C GLU A 488 -13.66 12.21 0.08
N LYS A 489 -14.00 12.37 1.37
CA LYS A 489 -14.39 11.24 2.24
C LYS A 489 -15.65 10.51 1.73
N ILE A 490 -16.60 11.24 1.12
CA ILE A 490 -17.84 10.68 0.57
C ILE A 490 -17.54 9.97 -0.76
N LYS A 491 -16.64 10.50 -1.59
CA LYS A 491 -16.16 9.81 -2.81
C LYS A 491 -15.50 8.47 -2.48
N VAL A 492 -14.62 8.45 -1.48
CA VAL A 492 -13.99 7.21 -0.99
C VAL A 492 -15.04 6.24 -0.44
N PHE A 493 -16.07 6.75 0.23
CA PHE A 493 -17.18 5.93 0.73
C PHE A 493 -17.99 5.28 -0.41
N ILE A 494 -18.33 6.04 -1.45
CA ILE A 494 -19.02 5.52 -2.65
C ILE A 494 -18.16 4.46 -3.33
N TRP A 495 -16.86 4.72 -3.51
CA TRP A 495 -15.92 3.76 -4.08
C TRP A 495 -15.86 2.46 -3.26
N LYS A 496 -15.82 2.55 -1.92
CA LYS A 496 -15.88 1.37 -1.05
C LYS A 496 -17.21 0.62 -1.14
N SER A 497 -18.31 1.33 -1.40
CA SER A 497 -19.64 0.74 -1.59
C SER A 497 -19.69 -0.08 -2.88
N LEU A 498 -19.12 0.42 -3.98
CA LEU A 498 -19.02 -0.28 -5.27
C LEU A 498 -18.07 -1.48 -5.24
N GLN A 499 -17.09 -1.48 -4.33
CA GLN A 499 -16.12 -2.56 -4.14
C GLN A 499 -16.55 -3.58 -3.07
N ASN A 500 -17.79 -3.50 -2.55
CA ASN A 500 -18.27 -4.34 -1.43
C ASN A 500 -17.32 -4.35 -0.22
N ALA A 501 -16.63 -3.24 0.01
CA ALA A 501 -15.61 -3.10 1.06
C ALA A 501 -16.17 -2.52 2.36
N LEU A 502 -17.47 -2.18 2.40
CA LEU A 502 -18.13 -1.68 3.59
C LEU A 502 -18.41 -2.81 4.61
N PRO A 503 -18.28 -2.54 5.92
CA PRO A 503 -18.56 -3.50 6.96
C PRO A 503 -20.08 -3.62 7.22
N VAL A 504 -20.79 -4.28 6.30
CA VAL A 504 -22.22 -4.62 6.37
C VAL A 504 -22.41 -6.11 6.71
N GLY A 505 -23.58 -6.47 7.25
CA GLY A 505 -23.91 -7.82 7.70
C GLY A 505 -23.57 -8.94 6.70
N GLU A 506 -23.89 -8.75 5.43
CA GLU A 506 -23.56 -9.69 4.35
C GLU A 506 -22.04 -9.93 4.21
N GLN A 507 -21.25 -8.86 4.28
CA GLN A 507 -19.78 -8.96 4.18
C GLN A 507 -19.16 -9.60 5.42
N PHE A 508 -19.80 -9.46 6.59
CA PHE A 508 -19.39 -10.21 7.78
C PHE A 508 -19.68 -11.71 7.63
N ALA A 509 -20.85 -12.08 7.11
CA ALA A 509 -21.19 -13.48 6.83
C ALA A 509 -20.22 -14.12 5.83
N ILE A 510 -19.94 -13.47 4.70
CA ILE A 510 -18.99 -13.96 3.68
C ILE A 510 -17.60 -14.17 4.28
N ARG A 511 -17.17 -13.31 5.21
CA ARG A 511 -15.85 -13.38 5.84
C ARG A 511 -15.82 -14.29 7.07
N ASN A 512 -16.89 -15.05 7.32
CA ASN A 512 -17.05 -15.87 8.53
C ASN A 512 -16.78 -15.08 9.82
N ILE A 513 -17.22 -13.81 9.85
CA ILE A 513 -17.14 -12.94 11.02
C ILE A 513 -18.48 -13.06 11.77
N PRO A 514 -18.50 -13.64 12.97
CA PRO A 514 -19.70 -13.93 13.80
C PRO A 514 -20.42 -12.71 14.41
N VAL A 515 -20.79 -11.78 13.55
CA VAL A 515 -21.72 -10.68 13.81
C VAL A 515 -23.04 -11.00 13.11
N SER A 516 -24.17 -10.51 13.64
CA SER A 516 -25.47 -10.72 12.99
C SER A 516 -25.44 -10.22 11.54
N PRO A 517 -25.84 -11.03 10.55
CA PRO A 517 -25.94 -10.59 9.16
C PRO A 517 -27.18 -9.74 8.91
N LEU A 518 -28.04 -9.55 9.92
CA LEU A 518 -29.32 -8.88 9.82
C LEU A 518 -29.20 -7.37 10.05
N CYS A 519 -30.02 -6.62 9.33
CA CYS A 519 -30.14 -5.17 9.42
C CYS A 519 -30.70 -4.77 10.78
N ALA A 520 -30.04 -3.84 11.45
CA ALA A 520 -30.46 -3.35 12.77
C ALA A 520 -31.82 -2.62 12.78
N ARG A 521 -32.42 -2.35 11.62
CA ARG A 521 -33.70 -1.62 11.49
C ARG A 521 -34.88 -2.50 11.11
N CYS A 522 -34.72 -3.34 10.09
CA CYS A 522 -35.82 -4.15 9.54
C CYS A 522 -35.59 -5.66 9.67
N ASN A 523 -34.44 -6.07 10.20
CA ASN A 523 -34.09 -7.47 10.47
C ASN A 523 -33.94 -8.38 9.23
N ASP A 524 -33.90 -7.82 8.01
CA ASP A 524 -33.51 -8.51 6.77
C ASP A 524 -31.99 -8.58 6.59
N VAL A 525 -31.49 -9.33 5.60
CA VAL A 525 -30.04 -9.43 5.32
C VAL A 525 -29.44 -8.07 4.93
N GLU A 526 -28.43 -7.62 5.68
CA GLU A 526 -27.81 -6.30 5.50
C GLU A 526 -26.72 -6.32 4.40
N SER A 527 -27.13 -6.16 3.15
CA SER A 527 -26.23 -5.85 2.02
C SER A 527 -26.00 -4.34 1.87
N VAL A 528 -25.00 -3.95 1.05
CA VAL A 528 -24.75 -2.52 0.74
C VAL A 528 -25.97 -1.90 0.04
N ASN A 529 -26.59 -2.65 -0.89
CA ASN A 529 -27.80 -2.22 -1.58
C ASN A 529 -28.98 -2.09 -0.61
N HIS A 530 -29.14 -3.06 0.29
CA HIS A 530 -30.18 -3.02 1.30
C HIS A 530 -30.05 -1.82 2.23
N LEU A 531 -28.86 -1.60 2.77
CA LEU A 531 -28.60 -0.51 3.70
C LEU A 531 -28.85 0.88 3.09
N LEU A 532 -28.51 1.05 1.80
CA LEU A 532 -28.52 2.37 1.15
C LEU A 532 -29.75 2.62 0.30
N PHE A 533 -30.50 1.59 -0.11
CA PHE A 533 -31.68 1.72 -0.97
C PHE A 533 -32.88 0.90 -0.48
N THR A 534 -32.80 -0.43 -0.41
CA THR A 534 -34.01 -1.27 -0.29
C THR A 534 -34.56 -1.42 1.13
N CYS A 535 -33.81 -1.06 2.18
CA CYS A 535 -34.31 -1.06 3.55
C CYS A 535 -35.53 -0.12 3.67
N PRO A 536 -36.64 -0.51 4.34
CA PRO A 536 -37.83 0.34 4.48
C PRO A 536 -37.52 1.76 4.97
N TYR A 537 -36.58 1.87 5.92
CA TYR A 537 -36.09 3.16 6.41
C TYR A 537 -35.36 3.97 5.35
N ALA A 538 -34.48 3.33 4.57
CA ALA A 538 -33.77 4.01 3.48
C ALA A 538 -34.75 4.43 2.37
N ALA A 539 -35.73 3.58 2.06
CA ALA A 539 -36.75 3.86 1.08
C ALA A 539 -37.59 5.09 1.45
N GLU A 540 -37.94 5.24 2.72
CA GLU A 540 -38.64 6.42 3.23
C GLU A 540 -37.76 7.68 3.21
N VAL A 541 -36.46 7.58 3.49
CA VAL A 541 -35.52 8.71 3.33
C VAL A 541 -35.43 9.16 1.88
N TRP A 542 -35.43 8.23 0.93
CA TRP A 542 -35.42 8.53 -0.51
C TRP A 542 -36.74 9.10 -1.01
N SER A 543 -37.89 8.69 -0.45
CA SER A 543 -39.20 9.25 -0.82
C SER A 543 -39.40 10.69 -0.32
N LEU A 544 -38.79 11.02 0.82
CA LEU A 544 -38.76 12.38 1.36
C LEU A 544 -37.71 13.29 0.68
N ALA A 545 -36.85 12.74 -0.17
CA ALA A 545 -35.83 13.52 -0.86
C ALA A 545 -36.47 14.40 -1.95
N PRO A 546 -36.10 15.70 -2.04
CA PRO A 546 -36.63 16.63 -3.05
C PRO A 546 -36.00 16.39 -4.43
N LEU A 547 -36.29 15.23 -5.03
CA LEU A 547 -35.78 14.78 -6.32
C LEU A 547 -36.80 15.05 -7.43
N ALA A 548 -36.34 15.44 -8.61
CA ALA A 548 -37.18 15.82 -9.76
C ALA A 548 -37.92 14.64 -10.41
N SER A 549 -37.50 13.41 -10.11
CA SER A 549 -38.16 12.19 -10.57
C SER A 549 -38.36 11.22 -9.41
N ASN A 550 -39.49 10.51 -9.40
CA ASN A 550 -39.81 9.49 -8.42
C ASN A 550 -38.82 8.33 -8.55
N PHE A 551 -37.78 8.33 -7.72
CA PHE A 551 -36.86 7.21 -7.58
C PHE A 551 -37.54 6.15 -6.72
N ASN A 552 -37.82 4.96 -7.29
CA ASN A 552 -38.26 3.81 -6.51
C ASN A 552 -37.03 2.99 -6.06
N PRO A 553 -36.61 3.10 -4.79
CA PRO A 553 -35.41 2.44 -4.30
C PRO A 553 -35.54 0.91 -4.25
N LEU A 554 -36.75 0.37 -4.23
CA LEU A 554 -37.04 -1.07 -4.15
C LEU A 554 -36.75 -1.82 -5.46
N VAL A 555 -36.56 -1.11 -6.58
CA VAL A 555 -36.31 -1.70 -7.92
C VAL A 555 -34.81 -1.88 -8.21
N SER A 556 -33.92 -1.42 -7.32
CA SER A 556 -32.47 -1.52 -7.54
C SER A 556 -31.96 -2.92 -7.22
N LEU A 557 -31.43 -3.65 -8.20
CA LEU A 557 -30.91 -5.02 -8.00
C LEU A 557 -29.57 -5.00 -7.27
N ASN A 558 -28.75 -3.98 -7.49
CA ASN A 558 -27.46 -3.78 -6.85
C ASN A 558 -27.14 -2.30 -6.62
N PHE A 559 -26.12 -2.03 -5.80
CA PHE A 559 -25.73 -0.66 -5.45
C PHE A 559 -25.31 0.17 -6.67
N GLN A 560 -24.63 -0.44 -7.65
CA GLN A 560 -24.13 0.26 -8.84
C GLN A 560 -25.28 0.81 -9.70
N GLU A 561 -26.32 0.01 -9.92
CA GLU A 561 -27.51 0.42 -10.66
C GLU A 561 -28.28 1.53 -9.93
N GLY A 562 -28.49 1.37 -8.61
CA GLY A 562 -29.14 2.39 -7.77
C GLY A 562 -28.36 3.71 -7.75
N TRP A 563 -27.03 3.63 -7.71
CA TRP A 563 -26.14 4.79 -7.76
C TRP A 563 -26.18 5.51 -9.10
N GLU A 564 -26.09 4.79 -10.22
CA GLU A 564 -26.15 5.39 -11.56
C GLU A 564 -27.50 6.04 -11.87
N ARG A 565 -28.60 5.50 -11.32
CA ARG A 565 -29.92 6.12 -11.40
C ARG A 565 -29.99 7.39 -10.57
N THR A 566 -29.68 7.32 -9.28
CA THR A 566 -29.82 8.47 -8.36
C THR A 566 -28.90 9.62 -8.65
N ARG A 567 -27.68 9.38 -9.16
CA ARG A 567 -26.74 10.46 -9.49
C ARG A 567 -27.19 11.34 -10.66
N LYS A 568 -28.04 10.80 -11.54
CA LYS A 568 -28.56 11.50 -12.73
C LYS A 568 -29.82 12.32 -12.41
N ILE A 569 -30.42 12.13 -11.23
CA ILE A 569 -31.64 12.84 -10.84
C ILE A 569 -31.27 14.23 -10.31
N HIS A 570 -31.91 15.24 -10.86
CA HIS A 570 -31.77 16.63 -10.41
C HIS A 570 -32.60 16.86 -9.14
N SER A 571 -32.13 17.73 -8.23
CA SER A 571 -32.95 18.19 -7.11
C SER A 571 -33.98 19.23 -7.57
N LEU A 572 -35.17 19.24 -6.97
CA LEU A 572 -36.22 20.21 -7.29
C LEU A 572 -35.77 21.66 -6.96
N PRO A 573 -36.10 22.66 -7.81
CA PRO A 573 -35.96 24.07 -7.44
C PRO A 573 -36.78 24.37 -6.18
N PRO A 574 -36.33 25.21 -5.22
CA PRO A 574 -35.21 26.16 -5.27
C PRO A 574 -33.92 25.66 -4.58
N MET A 575 -33.64 24.34 -4.55
CA MET A 575 -32.57 23.77 -3.72
C MET A 575 -31.15 24.22 -4.10
N GLY A 576 -30.87 24.51 -5.38
CA GLY A 576 -29.55 24.95 -5.86
C GLY A 576 -28.43 23.90 -5.75
N ILE A 577 -28.76 22.61 -5.60
CA ILE A 577 -27.79 21.52 -5.45
C ILE A 577 -27.58 20.81 -6.80
N GLU A 578 -26.33 20.62 -7.21
CA GLU A 578 -26.02 19.90 -8.46
C GLU A 578 -26.40 18.42 -8.39
N ALA A 579 -26.78 17.85 -9.55
CA ALA A 579 -27.12 16.44 -9.70
C ALA A 579 -26.02 15.53 -9.13
N GLY A 580 -26.42 14.54 -8.34
CA GLY A 580 -25.53 13.59 -7.67
C GLY A 580 -24.93 14.07 -6.34
N THR A 581 -24.86 15.38 -6.06
CA THR A 581 -24.34 15.90 -4.78
C THR A 581 -25.28 15.60 -3.61
N LEU A 582 -26.59 15.77 -3.85
CA LEU A 582 -27.62 15.41 -2.87
C LEU A 582 -27.67 13.89 -2.66
N ALA A 583 -27.66 13.10 -3.74
CA ALA A 583 -27.63 11.64 -3.68
C ALA A 583 -26.43 11.12 -2.88
N ALA A 584 -25.23 11.69 -3.09
CA ALA A 584 -24.02 11.38 -2.32
C ALA A 584 -24.16 11.69 -0.82
N SER A 585 -24.84 12.78 -0.49
CA SER A 585 -25.06 13.22 0.89
C SER A 585 -26.13 12.38 1.60
N ILE A 586 -27.13 11.88 0.87
CA ILE A 586 -28.17 10.97 1.37
C ILE A 586 -27.56 9.61 1.74
N ILE A 587 -26.83 8.95 0.83
CA ILE A 587 -26.20 7.64 1.13
C ILE A 587 -25.19 7.75 2.29
N TRP A 588 -24.48 8.88 2.39
CA TRP A 588 -23.58 9.14 3.51
C TRP A 588 -24.34 9.31 4.83
N SER A 589 -25.48 9.99 4.82
CA SER A 589 -26.32 10.21 6.00
C SER A 589 -27.02 8.92 6.45
N LEU A 590 -27.45 8.07 5.52
CA LEU A 590 -27.97 6.72 5.80
C LEU A 590 -26.90 5.86 6.49
N TRP A 591 -25.68 5.86 5.96
CA TRP A 591 -24.53 5.16 6.57
C TRP A 591 -24.24 5.64 8.00
N ARG A 592 -24.18 6.97 8.22
CA ARG A 592 -23.98 7.53 9.56
C ARG A 592 -25.12 7.19 10.50
N SER A 593 -26.37 7.31 10.06
CA SER A 593 -27.56 7.03 10.87
C SER A 593 -27.59 5.57 11.31
N ARG A 594 -27.20 4.63 10.45
CA ARG A 594 -27.03 3.21 10.85
C ARG A 594 -25.90 3.02 11.85
N ASN A 595 -24.75 3.66 11.66
CA ASN A 595 -23.64 3.54 12.62
C ASN A 595 -23.96 4.15 13.98
N GLN A 596 -24.68 5.28 14.02
CA GLN A 596 -25.15 5.89 15.27
C GLN A 596 -26.18 5.00 15.97
N LEU A 597 -27.04 4.32 15.22
CA LEU A 597 -27.96 3.33 15.80
C LEU A 597 -27.20 2.15 16.43
N ILE A 598 -26.19 1.60 15.75
CA ILE A 598 -25.46 0.42 16.22
C ILE A 598 -24.49 0.74 17.35
N PHE A 599 -23.72 1.81 17.24
CA PHE A 599 -22.64 2.13 18.18
C PHE A 599 -23.08 3.09 19.30
N GLU A 600 -24.03 3.99 19.03
CA GLU A 600 -24.49 5.01 19.98
C GLU A 600 -25.93 4.78 20.47
N LYS A 601 -26.65 3.78 19.95
CA LYS A 601 -28.08 3.52 20.22
C LYS A 601 -28.97 4.73 19.95
N ARG A 602 -28.56 5.61 19.03
CA ARG A 602 -29.31 6.80 18.62
C ARG A 602 -30.05 6.51 17.32
N SER A 603 -31.38 6.60 17.34
CA SER A 603 -32.21 6.58 16.16
C SER A 603 -32.55 8.00 15.72
N PHE A 604 -32.62 8.19 14.42
CA PHE A 604 -33.15 9.40 13.78
C PHE A 604 -34.37 8.98 12.97
N SER A 605 -35.32 9.89 12.82
CA SER A 605 -36.41 9.74 11.87
C SER A 605 -35.87 9.87 10.42
N PRO A 606 -36.59 9.30 9.43
CA PRO A 606 -36.29 9.51 8.02
C PRO A 606 -36.22 11.00 7.65
N ALA A 607 -37.16 11.80 8.17
CA ALA A 607 -37.22 13.26 7.99
C ALA A 607 -35.97 13.99 8.53
N GLU A 608 -35.48 13.64 9.73
CA GLU A 608 -34.24 14.21 10.27
C GLU A 608 -33.01 13.81 9.45
N THR A 609 -32.99 12.58 8.94
CA THR A 609 -31.87 12.07 8.16
C THR A 609 -31.75 12.78 6.81
N ILE A 610 -32.87 13.01 6.11
CA ILE A 610 -32.87 13.78 4.86
C ILE A 610 -32.56 15.24 5.10
N GLN A 611 -33.10 15.86 6.17
CA GLN A 611 -32.81 17.24 6.52
C GLN A 611 -31.31 17.44 6.80
N LYS A 612 -30.68 16.46 7.48
CA LYS A 612 -29.23 16.49 7.72
C LYS A 612 -28.43 16.32 6.42
N ALA A 613 -28.86 15.44 5.51
CA ALA A 613 -28.23 15.27 4.21
C ALA A 613 -28.27 16.55 3.36
N ILE A 614 -29.42 17.24 3.34
CA ILE A 614 -29.61 18.53 2.65
C ILE A 614 -28.71 19.61 3.27
N THR A 615 -28.67 19.69 4.59
CA THR A 615 -27.85 20.67 5.31
C THR A 615 -26.37 20.47 5.02
N ASP A 616 -25.87 19.23 5.13
CA ASP A 616 -24.46 18.90 4.86
C ASP A 616 -24.07 19.18 3.40
N ALA A 617 -24.98 18.93 2.44
CA ALA A 617 -24.75 19.25 1.02
C ALA A 617 -24.61 20.76 0.79
N ARG A 618 -25.49 21.57 1.41
CA ARG A 618 -25.47 23.03 1.32
C ARG A 618 -24.23 23.64 1.98
N GLU A 619 -23.88 23.17 3.18
CA GLU A 619 -22.67 23.59 3.88
C GLU A 619 -21.42 23.32 3.03
N TRP A 620 -21.35 22.15 2.39
CA TRP A 620 -20.24 21.82 1.51
C TRP A 620 -20.15 22.74 0.28
N ILE A 621 -21.29 23.05 -0.36
CA ILE A 621 -21.35 23.98 -1.50
C ILE A 621 -20.93 25.39 -1.06
N SER A 622 -21.45 25.88 0.07
CA SER A 622 -21.11 27.20 0.60
C SER A 622 -19.64 27.35 1.00
N ALA A 623 -18.98 26.24 1.34
CA ALA A 623 -17.57 26.22 1.71
C ALA A 623 -16.62 26.15 0.50
N GLN A 624 -17.13 26.00 -0.73
CA GLN A 624 -16.29 26.02 -1.91
C GLN A 624 -15.84 27.45 -2.23
N PRO A 625 -14.58 27.66 -2.64
CA PRO A 625 -14.12 28.97 -3.07
C PRO A 625 -14.99 29.45 -4.24
N PRO A 626 -15.28 30.77 -4.34
CA PRO A 626 -15.96 31.31 -5.49
C PRO A 626 -15.20 30.87 -6.75
N PRO A 627 -15.91 30.45 -7.82
CA PRO A 627 -15.25 30.05 -9.05
C PRO A 627 -14.33 31.18 -9.47
N ILE A 628 -13.04 30.88 -9.61
CA ILE A 628 -12.09 31.78 -10.25
C ILE A 628 -12.72 32.09 -11.60
N GLN A 629 -13.20 33.31 -11.79
CA GLN A 629 -13.55 33.81 -13.11
C GLN A 629 -12.26 33.73 -13.90
N LYS A 630 -12.06 32.61 -14.61
CA LYS A 630 -11.27 32.65 -15.82
C LYS A 630 -11.95 33.74 -16.61
N GLN A 631 -11.28 34.88 -16.78
CA GLN A 631 -11.69 35.82 -17.79
C GLN A 631 -12.00 34.97 -19.01
N PRO A 632 -13.21 35.04 -19.58
CA PRO A 632 -13.44 34.40 -20.85
C PRO A 632 -12.29 34.92 -21.71
N ILE A 633 -11.39 34.02 -22.12
CA ILE A 633 -10.60 34.30 -23.30
C ILE A 633 -11.67 34.75 -24.27
N PRO A 634 -11.65 36.00 -24.76
CA PRO A 634 -12.68 36.46 -25.65
C PRO A 634 -12.80 35.35 -26.68
N LEU A 635 -14.01 34.79 -26.79
CA LEU A 635 -14.36 34.02 -27.96
C LEU A 635 -14.20 35.03 -29.08
N ILE A 636 -12.98 35.11 -29.60
CA ILE A 636 -12.75 35.45 -30.98
C ILE A 636 -13.49 34.31 -31.68
N ARG A 637 -14.80 34.52 -31.89
CA ARG A 637 -15.42 34.05 -33.12
C ARG A 637 -14.57 34.71 -34.19
N LEU A 638 -13.56 33.98 -34.65
CA LEU A 638 -13.22 34.05 -36.04
C LEU A 638 -14.53 33.61 -36.71
N GLU A 639 -15.28 34.58 -37.20
CA GLU A 639 -16.12 34.32 -38.36
C GLU A 639 -15.29 33.44 -39.31
N PRO A 640 -15.87 32.37 -39.88
CA PRO A 640 -15.17 31.66 -40.94
C PRO A 640 -15.05 32.67 -42.09
N SER A 641 -13.91 33.33 -42.21
CA SER A 641 -13.68 34.21 -43.33
C SER A 641 -12.18 34.37 -43.62
N PRO A 642 -11.75 34.35 -44.89
CA PRO A 642 -12.49 34.03 -46.12
C PRO A 642 -11.90 32.79 -46.79
N ARG A 643 -12.69 32.16 -47.67
CA ARG A 643 -12.14 31.48 -48.84
C ARG A 643 -11.10 32.42 -49.44
N ASN A 644 -9.81 32.09 -49.31
CA ASN A 644 -8.77 32.92 -49.91
C ASN A 644 -9.00 32.86 -51.42
N PRO A 645 -9.23 33.99 -52.14
CA PRO A 645 -9.52 33.94 -53.58
C PRO A 645 -8.42 33.25 -54.39
N ASP A 646 -7.21 33.19 -53.83
CA ASP A 646 -6.02 32.59 -54.41
C ASP A 646 -5.83 31.10 -54.06
N MET A 647 -6.76 30.47 -53.31
CA MET A 647 -6.65 29.06 -52.89
C MET A 647 -7.93 28.27 -53.17
N CYS A 648 -7.77 27.10 -53.78
CA CYS A 648 -8.87 26.18 -54.04
C CYS A 648 -9.35 25.52 -52.74
N SER A 649 -10.67 25.51 -52.49
CA SER A 649 -11.24 24.95 -51.26
C SER A 649 -11.63 23.49 -51.46
N ILE A 650 -11.15 22.61 -50.58
CA ILE A 650 -11.37 21.17 -50.67
C ILE A 650 -12.00 20.68 -49.37
N PHE A 651 -13.14 20.02 -49.47
CA PHE A 651 -13.88 19.45 -48.34
C PHE A 651 -13.74 17.93 -48.38
N THR A 652 -13.31 17.30 -47.29
CA THR A 652 -13.06 15.84 -47.22
C THR A 652 -13.87 15.19 -46.11
N ASP A 653 -14.37 13.98 -46.33
CA ASP A 653 -15.04 13.15 -45.34
C ASP A 653 -14.85 11.66 -45.65
N ALA A 654 -15.07 10.78 -44.67
CA ALA A 654 -14.99 9.34 -44.82
C ALA A 654 -16.13 8.59 -44.10
N ALA A 655 -16.73 7.63 -44.81
CA ALA A 655 -17.70 6.70 -44.25
C ALA A 655 -17.06 5.31 -44.12
N TRP A 656 -17.04 4.75 -42.91
CA TRP A 656 -16.39 3.45 -42.64
C TRP A 656 -17.37 2.43 -42.07
N ASN A 657 -17.28 1.19 -42.55
CA ASN A 657 -18.02 0.06 -42.01
C ASN A 657 -17.09 -0.87 -41.21
N ALA A 658 -17.35 -1.00 -39.91
CA ALA A 658 -16.56 -1.80 -38.98
C ALA A 658 -16.64 -3.32 -39.23
N SER A 659 -17.72 -3.84 -39.83
CA SER A 659 -17.88 -5.29 -40.03
C SER A 659 -17.14 -5.82 -41.26
N SER A 660 -17.07 -5.01 -42.33
CA SER A 660 -16.41 -5.38 -43.59
C SER A 660 -15.01 -4.78 -43.74
N GLY A 661 -14.65 -3.78 -42.92
CA GLY A 661 -13.36 -3.09 -43.02
C GLY A 661 -13.22 -2.25 -44.29
N ILE A 662 -14.33 -1.82 -44.88
CA ILE A 662 -14.39 -1.03 -46.10
C ILE A 662 -14.72 0.43 -45.75
N ALA A 663 -14.04 1.37 -46.39
CA ALA A 663 -14.32 2.80 -46.28
C ALA A 663 -14.66 3.41 -47.64
N GLY A 664 -15.69 4.25 -47.68
CA GLY A 664 -15.91 5.20 -48.75
C GLY A 664 -15.22 6.52 -48.37
N LEU A 665 -14.35 7.01 -49.23
CA LEU A 665 -13.65 8.28 -49.09
C LEU A 665 -14.31 9.29 -50.03
N GLY A 666 -14.69 10.46 -49.53
CA GLY A 666 -15.35 11.50 -50.32
C GLY A 666 -14.61 12.82 -50.23
N TRP A 667 -14.48 13.52 -51.35
CA TRP A 667 -14.01 14.90 -51.33
C TRP A 667 -14.66 15.76 -52.42
N ILE A 668 -14.79 17.04 -52.12
CA ILE A 668 -15.36 18.04 -53.01
C ILE A 668 -14.35 19.15 -53.21
N ILE A 669 -14.17 19.51 -54.48
CA ILE A 669 -13.29 20.61 -54.89
C ILE A 669 -14.19 21.76 -55.33
N ASP A 670 -14.08 22.88 -54.65
CA ASP A 670 -14.75 24.14 -54.92
C ASP A 670 -13.70 25.17 -55.38
N ASP A 671 -13.63 25.40 -56.69
CA ASP A 671 -12.72 26.35 -57.33
C ASP A 671 -13.36 27.73 -57.60
N MET A 672 -14.49 28.03 -56.94
CA MET A 672 -15.28 29.26 -57.09
C MET A 672 -15.97 29.43 -58.46
N VAL A 673 -15.71 28.56 -59.44
CA VAL A 673 -16.31 28.57 -60.78
C VAL A 673 -17.15 27.30 -61.02
N SER A 674 -16.73 26.17 -60.45
CA SER A 674 -17.35 24.86 -60.54
C SER A 674 -17.10 24.04 -59.27
N SER A 675 -18.11 23.27 -58.85
CA SER A 675 -17.97 22.31 -57.75
C SER A 675 -17.92 20.91 -58.34
N SER A 676 -16.85 20.16 -58.07
CA SER A 676 -16.72 18.77 -58.51
C SER A 676 -16.65 17.81 -57.32
N GLN A 677 -17.46 16.75 -57.38
CA GLN A 677 -17.55 15.71 -56.35
C GLN A 677 -16.76 14.48 -56.81
N HIS A 678 -15.92 13.95 -55.92
CA HIS A 678 -15.11 12.76 -56.15
C HIS A 678 -15.19 11.83 -54.95
N SER A 679 -15.04 10.54 -55.22
CA SER A 679 -15.14 9.53 -54.18
C SER A 679 -14.47 8.23 -54.60
N VAL A 680 -13.84 7.54 -53.64
CA VAL A 680 -13.08 6.30 -53.86
C VAL A 680 -13.41 5.29 -52.77
N LEU A 681 -13.48 4.01 -53.14
CA LEU A 681 -13.64 2.91 -52.20
C LEU A 681 -12.26 2.39 -51.78
N GLU A 682 -12.03 2.27 -50.49
CA GLU A 682 -10.83 1.65 -49.93
C GLU A 682 -11.19 0.42 -49.08
N THR A 683 -10.35 -0.61 -49.18
CA THR A 683 -10.54 -1.87 -48.46
C THR A 683 -9.46 -2.06 -47.41
N SER A 684 -9.72 -2.90 -46.40
CA SER A 684 -8.77 -3.18 -45.30
C SER A 684 -8.46 -1.96 -44.42
N VAL A 685 -9.45 -1.10 -44.20
CA VAL A 685 -9.33 0.08 -43.34
C VAL A 685 -9.61 -0.28 -41.88
N SER A 686 -8.65 0.02 -41.00
CA SER A 686 -8.65 -0.43 -39.60
C SER A 686 -9.56 0.36 -38.65
N SER A 687 -9.85 1.62 -38.95
CA SER A 687 -10.65 2.50 -38.08
C SER A 687 -11.26 3.70 -38.83
N PRO A 688 -12.22 4.40 -38.20
CA PRO A 688 -12.77 5.64 -38.75
C PRO A 688 -11.68 6.70 -38.94
N LEU A 689 -10.74 6.83 -38.00
CA LEU A 689 -9.68 7.84 -38.08
C LEU A 689 -8.71 7.55 -39.23
N MET A 690 -8.41 6.28 -39.50
CA MET A 690 -7.65 5.87 -40.67
C MET A 690 -8.39 6.22 -41.97
N ALA A 691 -9.71 5.97 -42.02
CA ALA A 691 -10.54 6.33 -43.16
C ALA A 691 -10.50 7.85 -43.46
N GLU A 692 -10.68 8.68 -42.43
CA GLU A 692 -10.58 10.15 -42.53
C GLU A 692 -9.19 10.59 -43.03
N THR A 693 -8.13 9.95 -42.53
CA THR A 693 -6.75 10.28 -42.93
C THR A 693 -6.50 9.88 -44.40
N LEU A 694 -7.03 8.74 -44.84
CA LEU A 694 -6.96 8.31 -46.23
C LEU A 694 -7.76 9.22 -47.16
N ALA A 695 -8.92 9.73 -46.73
CA ALA A 695 -9.69 10.69 -47.52
C ALA A 695 -8.90 11.97 -47.81
N VAL A 696 -8.21 12.52 -46.81
CA VAL A 696 -7.32 13.69 -46.98
C VAL A 696 -6.17 13.38 -47.94
N ARG A 697 -5.50 12.23 -47.77
CA ARG A 697 -4.40 11.83 -48.66
C ARG A 697 -4.86 11.68 -50.11
N SER A 698 -5.97 10.98 -50.34
CA SER A 698 -6.52 10.75 -51.68
C SER A 698 -6.94 12.05 -52.36
N ALA A 699 -7.54 12.98 -51.60
CA ALA A 699 -7.86 14.32 -52.11
C ALA A 699 -6.58 15.08 -52.54
N MET A 700 -5.51 15.03 -51.75
CA MET A 700 -4.24 15.69 -52.09
C MET A 700 -3.59 15.11 -53.35
N ILE A 701 -3.53 13.78 -53.47
CA ILE A 701 -2.99 13.09 -54.66
C ILE A 701 -3.80 13.48 -55.91
N PHE A 702 -5.12 13.49 -55.78
CA PHE A 702 -6.02 13.88 -56.87
C PHE A 702 -5.78 15.33 -57.31
N VAL A 703 -5.56 16.24 -56.37
CA VAL A 703 -5.34 17.66 -56.66
C VAL A 703 -3.98 17.93 -57.30
N LEU A 704 -2.93 17.22 -56.87
CA LEU A 704 -1.61 17.27 -57.52
C LEU A 704 -1.67 16.82 -58.99
N SER A 705 -2.57 15.89 -59.34
CA SER A 705 -2.78 15.45 -60.73
C SER A 705 -3.41 16.54 -61.63
N ARG A 706 -3.96 17.61 -61.04
CA ARG A 706 -4.66 18.70 -61.74
C ARG A 706 -3.90 20.03 -61.78
N VAL A 707 -2.64 20.05 -61.32
CA VAL A 707 -1.76 21.26 -61.34
C VAL A 707 -2.37 22.44 -60.56
N LEU A 708 -2.93 22.16 -59.37
CA LEU A 708 -3.37 23.21 -58.46
C LEU A 708 -2.29 23.44 -57.39
N ASP A 709 -1.71 24.63 -57.37
CA ASP A 709 -0.51 24.92 -56.58
C ASP A 709 -0.82 25.46 -55.17
N SER A 710 -2.07 25.83 -54.87
CA SER A 710 -2.44 26.42 -53.58
C SER A 710 -3.85 26.01 -53.13
N ILE A 711 -3.94 25.30 -51.99
CA ILE A 711 -5.16 24.58 -51.57
C ILE A 711 -5.49 24.75 -50.08
N ALA A 712 -6.79 24.85 -49.77
CA ALA A 712 -7.31 24.89 -48.41
C ALA A 712 -8.18 23.65 -48.15
N LEU A 713 -7.72 22.75 -47.28
CA LEU A 713 -8.39 21.50 -46.92
C LEU A 713 -9.22 21.65 -45.65
N PHE A 714 -10.46 21.22 -45.72
CA PHE A 714 -11.46 21.29 -44.66
C PHE A 714 -11.97 19.88 -44.31
N SER A 715 -11.94 19.54 -43.02
CA SER A 715 -12.49 18.28 -42.49
C SER A 715 -13.25 18.55 -41.20
N ASP A 716 -14.31 17.79 -40.95
CA ASP A 716 -15.07 17.81 -39.69
C ASP A 716 -14.47 16.87 -38.61
N SER A 717 -13.35 16.21 -38.90
CA SER A 717 -12.56 15.48 -37.92
C SER A 717 -11.60 16.40 -37.16
N GLN A 718 -12.09 17.00 -36.07
CA GLN A 718 -11.28 17.83 -35.17
C GLN A 718 -10.03 17.09 -34.64
N THR A 719 -10.13 15.76 -34.47
CA THR A 719 -9.03 14.90 -34.03
C THR A 719 -7.93 14.81 -35.08
N LEU A 720 -8.29 14.63 -36.36
CA LEU A 720 -7.35 14.57 -37.47
C LEU A 720 -6.65 15.93 -37.67
N ILE A 721 -7.42 17.02 -37.74
CA ILE A 721 -6.87 18.38 -37.94
C ILE A 721 -5.91 18.75 -36.81
N ASN A 722 -6.24 18.44 -35.55
CA ASN A 722 -5.34 18.69 -34.42
C ASN A 722 -4.07 17.81 -34.47
N THR A 723 -4.17 16.59 -35.01
CA THR A 723 -3.04 15.67 -35.15
C THR A 723 -2.06 16.17 -36.21
N ILE A 724 -2.59 16.63 -37.35
CA ILE A 724 -1.82 17.26 -38.45
C ILE A 724 -1.17 18.57 -37.96
N ALA A 725 -1.96 19.47 -37.37
CA ALA A 725 -1.49 20.80 -36.95
C ALA A 725 -0.41 20.76 -35.86
N ARG A 726 -0.48 19.77 -34.95
CA ARG A 726 0.48 19.65 -33.82
C ARG A 726 1.62 18.67 -34.09
N LYS A 727 1.67 18.04 -35.26
CA LYS A 727 2.57 16.91 -35.57
C LYS A 727 2.57 15.85 -34.45
N LYS A 728 1.38 15.55 -33.92
CA LYS A 728 1.25 14.63 -32.79
C LYS A 728 1.38 13.20 -33.30
N MET A 729 2.26 12.41 -32.70
CA MET A 729 2.47 11.01 -33.10
C MET A 729 1.23 10.18 -32.75
N ASN A 730 0.64 9.56 -33.77
CA ASN A 730 -0.44 8.58 -33.64
C ASN A 730 -0.01 7.32 -34.38
N LEU A 731 0.11 6.21 -33.64
CA LEU A 731 0.65 4.95 -34.14
C LEU A 731 -0.17 4.35 -35.28
N GLU A 732 -1.49 4.53 -35.23
CA GLU A 732 -2.38 3.91 -36.20
C GLU A 732 -2.25 4.57 -37.58
N THR A 733 -2.28 5.90 -37.62
CA THR A 733 -2.30 6.68 -38.87
C THR A 733 -0.92 7.18 -39.31
N PHE A 734 0.16 6.74 -38.64
CA PHE A 734 1.51 7.29 -38.80
C PHE A 734 1.99 7.30 -40.25
N GLY A 735 1.87 6.17 -40.97
CA GLY A 735 2.33 6.05 -42.36
C GLY A 735 1.60 7.01 -43.30
N VAL A 736 0.27 7.08 -43.21
CA VAL A 736 -0.57 7.94 -44.05
C VAL A 736 -0.39 9.43 -43.71
N LEU A 737 -0.17 9.76 -42.43
CA LEU A 737 0.15 11.13 -42.02
C LEU A 737 1.50 11.60 -42.58
N ASN A 738 2.50 10.72 -42.65
CA ASN A 738 3.78 11.07 -43.25
C ASN A 738 3.68 11.29 -44.76
N ASP A 739 2.83 10.51 -45.45
CA ASP A 739 2.46 10.78 -46.84
C ASP A 739 1.82 12.16 -46.99
N ILE A 740 0.86 12.52 -46.13
CA ILE A 740 0.22 13.85 -46.13
C ILE A 740 1.26 14.97 -45.91
N TYR A 741 2.19 14.81 -44.96
CA TYR A 741 3.26 15.80 -44.75
C TYR A 741 4.21 15.89 -45.94
N SER A 742 4.54 14.77 -46.57
CA SER A 742 5.39 14.74 -47.75
C SER A 742 4.69 15.40 -48.95
N LEU A 743 3.44 15.05 -49.22
CA LEU A 743 2.62 15.65 -50.27
C LEU A 743 2.38 17.15 -50.04
N SER A 744 2.29 17.58 -48.78
CA SER A 744 2.16 19.01 -48.43
C SER A 744 3.34 19.85 -48.93
N THR A 745 4.54 19.26 -49.07
CA THR A 745 5.73 19.98 -49.57
C THR A 745 5.69 20.27 -51.06
N ALA A 746 4.82 19.58 -51.82
CA ALA A 746 4.66 19.77 -53.26
C ALA A 746 3.75 20.96 -53.61
N PHE A 747 3.01 21.52 -52.64
CA PHE A 747 2.14 22.68 -52.83
C PHE A 747 2.87 23.99 -52.47
N LYS A 748 2.60 25.07 -53.21
CA LYS A 748 3.11 26.42 -52.91
C LYS A 748 2.49 27.00 -51.64
N ALA A 749 1.22 26.68 -51.37
CA ALA A 749 0.53 27.02 -50.13
C ALA A 749 -0.53 25.97 -49.79
N ILE A 750 -0.53 25.47 -48.54
CA ILE A 750 -1.52 24.51 -48.05
C ILE A 750 -1.96 24.85 -46.63
N SER A 751 -3.25 24.75 -46.37
CA SER A 751 -3.82 24.94 -45.03
C SER A 751 -4.82 23.84 -44.68
N PHE A 752 -4.80 23.38 -43.43
CA PHE A 752 -5.76 22.40 -42.90
C PHE A 752 -6.64 23.08 -41.84
N SER A 753 -7.95 23.04 -42.01
CA SER A 753 -8.90 23.70 -41.12
C SER A 753 -10.05 22.78 -40.72
N PHE A 754 -10.52 22.92 -39.49
CA PHE A 754 -11.70 22.22 -39.02
C PHE A 754 -12.97 22.98 -39.45
N VAL A 755 -13.97 22.25 -39.94
CA VAL A 755 -15.30 22.78 -40.24
C VAL A 755 -16.39 22.01 -39.48
N PRO A 756 -17.47 22.68 -39.03
CA PRO A 756 -18.61 21.97 -38.45
C PRO A 756 -19.22 20.99 -39.45
N ARG A 757 -19.69 19.83 -38.97
CA ARG A 757 -20.34 18.80 -39.81
C ARG A 757 -21.49 19.32 -40.68
N LEU A 758 -22.22 20.32 -40.21
CA LEU A 758 -23.31 20.97 -40.97
C LEU A 758 -22.83 21.67 -42.24
N GLU A 759 -21.55 22.03 -42.32
CA GLU A 759 -20.91 22.68 -43.46
C GLU A 759 -20.17 21.67 -44.38
N ASN A 760 -20.00 20.40 -43.95
CA ASN A 760 -19.31 19.33 -44.69
C ASN A 760 -20.24 18.27 -45.30
N VAL A 761 -21.56 18.55 -45.36
CA VAL A 761 -22.60 17.56 -45.71
C VAL A 761 -22.40 16.93 -47.08
N ASN A 762 -21.93 17.69 -48.06
CA ASN A 762 -21.78 17.17 -49.42
C ASN A 762 -20.62 16.15 -49.52
N ALA A 763 -19.54 16.33 -48.74
CA ALA A 763 -18.45 15.36 -48.69
C ALA A 763 -18.88 14.07 -47.94
N ASP A 764 -19.66 14.21 -46.85
CA ASP A 764 -20.30 13.10 -46.11
C ASP A 764 -21.17 12.25 -47.04
N LEU A 765 -22.00 12.91 -47.85
CA LEU A 765 -22.86 12.24 -48.82
C LEU A 765 -22.05 11.50 -49.90
N ALA A 766 -20.98 12.11 -50.42
CA ALA A 766 -20.10 11.47 -51.40
C ALA A 766 -19.42 10.21 -50.84
N ALA A 767 -18.93 10.27 -49.61
CA ALA A 767 -18.30 9.16 -48.91
C ALA A 767 -19.30 8.02 -48.66
N LYS A 768 -20.50 8.34 -48.16
CA LYS A 768 -21.57 7.36 -47.92
C LYS A 768 -22.10 6.72 -49.20
N GLN A 769 -22.28 7.51 -50.27
CA GLN A 769 -22.83 7.00 -51.52
C GLN A 769 -21.94 5.90 -52.12
N VAL A 770 -20.61 6.07 -52.11
CA VAL A 770 -19.69 5.03 -52.59
C VAL A 770 -19.67 3.80 -51.69
N LEU A 771 -19.70 3.99 -50.36
CA LEU A 771 -19.78 2.87 -49.42
C LEU A 771 -21.07 2.04 -49.63
N TRP A 772 -22.19 2.69 -49.93
CA TRP A 772 -23.48 2.04 -50.16
C TRP A 772 -23.59 1.38 -51.54
N THR A 773 -22.89 1.90 -52.54
CA THR A 773 -22.98 1.40 -53.93
C THR A 773 -22.07 0.19 -54.16
N PHE A 774 -20.94 0.08 -53.45
CA PHE A 774 -19.91 -0.92 -53.71
C PHE A 774 -19.49 -1.77 -52.49
N GLY A 775 -20.07 -1.56 -51.31
CA GLY A 775 -19.84 -2.40 -50.14
C GLY A 775 -20.69 -3.68 -50.17
N PRO A 776 -20.16 -4.85 -49.73
CA PRO A 776 -20.98 -6.03 -49.51
C PRO A 776 -21.86 -5.78 -48.27
N PHE A 777 -23.16 -6.01 -48.40
CA PHE A 777 -24.10 -6.02 -47.27
C PHE A 777 -23.83 -7.17 -46.31
#